data_AF-A0A8T5SPA2-F1
#
_entry.id   AF-A0A8T5SPA2-F1
#
_cell.length_a   1.000
_cell.length_b   1.000
_cell.length_c   1.000
_cell.angle_alpha   90.00
_cell.angle_beta   90.00
_cell.angle_gamma   90.00
#
_symmetry.space_group_name_H-M   'P 1'
#
loop_
_entity.id
_entity.type
_entity.pdbx_description
1 polymer ?
#
loop_
_entity_poly.entity_id
_entity_poly.type
_entity_poly.pdbx_seq_one_letter_code
_entity_poly.pdbx_strand_id
1 'polypeptide(L)'
;MKRDALLLILMLLCVVSVPVDTEAPIIIDTFDSSKFVISQTEMPIYELITPEVNETHTELMARSLTPIPEISAEEVEGVWVVNYLNQTFEMDRRDGSMWYADYDKIWNVALGIEVPTPSDCRVDADDWLERNGLLPANAVFAGFGSTNVTAYNPDAGETRSKVLQWHVNYEFTVGEYPVTGEAAQISVMIGNNGDIVGFDWKWRATEPVAYATSSLIEYESVLEAYGIPTSEVVDHRLVYTTDEGDDNKLLYPVWELELLEEADDVIPLVVSLVHIDATLFDPQVEITTPSAAISVMPGQSVTFDCSVQFGTPPYTYEWGSDFDGVLSTAKTFSTMTLSKVTKKDTPIPHAVWIKVRDYEGRGASDVVAVTVEDVDFNPPPTLTITLVAVSGVAILAASLLVLRRKKGGFALLFLLMMFSAFMLFPVTFASGGVSDVRQFTPSAPTGAYDDGLKEVGIEWVGMSHHNKPLWNTETNIEGFYNWMGAYGGYSQEFNWGEYSAWEEDFKDAAFSGTDTEWVDAVDFVYYQDHGGPDGVSFTSNHDDKGLEYSALRLGDGDLDTIVFDACSPLAWENDNGDDVFQRWAPSLQGIHQVLSFGTTSQNSAVRGTKFALYMTGFSILQPTTIVNAWFRACAETEGSDRLAAVFYATKSPDPNNPQLDDPINDHAYGFGYVCSDPTPGSFSWYMYITSSC
;
A
#
# COMPACT_ATOMS: atom_id res chain seq x y z
N MET A 1 68.20 -19.37 5.65
CA MET A 1 67.22 -18.32 5.28
C MET A 1 67.31 -17.24 6.32
N LYS A 2 67.58 -15.98 5.92
CA LYS A 2 67.88 -14.88 6.84
C LYS A 2 66.59 -14.18 7.28
N ARG A 3 66.61 -13.65 8.51
CA ARG A 3 65.53 -12.99 9.26
C ARG A 3 64.78 -11.91 8.45
N ASP A 4 65.43 -11.35 7.44
CA ASP A 4 64.90 -10.28 6.57
C ASP A 4 63.84 -10.78 5.58
N ALA A 5 63.88 -12.06 5.18
CA ALA A 5 62.85 -12.65 4.31
C ALA A 5 61.53 -12.94 5.06
N LEU A 6 61.61 -13.13 6.38
CA LEU A 6 60.44 -13.35 7.23
C LEU A 6 59.72 -12.03 7.54
N LEU A 7 60.46 -10.92 7.64
CA LEU A 7 59.89 -9.57 7.79
C LEU A 7 59.17 -9.09 6.52
N LEU A 8 59.67 -9.45 5.33
CA LEU A 8 59.01 -9.11 4.07
C LEU A 8 57.71 -9.90 3.86
N ILE A 9 57.66 -11.15 4.33
CA ILE A 9 56.46 -11.99 4.29
C ILE A 9 55.45 -11.53 5.37
N LEU A 10 55.89 -11.10 6.55
CA LEU A 10 55.01 -10.50 7.55
C LEU A 10 54.46 -9.12 7.12
N MET A 11 55.25 -8.29 6.42
CA MET A 11 54.72 -7.03 5.87
C MET A 11 53.76 -7.24 4.70
N LEU A 12 53.92 -8.30 3.90
CA LEU A 12 52.95 -8.66 2.85
C LEU A 12 51.64 -9.26 3.42
N LEU A 13 51.69 -9.86 4.61
CA LEU A 13 50.52 -10.38 5.33
C LEU A 13 49.81 -9.31 6.19
N CYS A 14 50.35 -8.11 6.30
CA CYS A 14 49.79 -7.00 7.09
C CYS A 14 49.28 -5.82 6.24
N VAL A 15 48.94 -6.03 4.96
CA VAL A 15 48.05 -5.09 4.26
C VAL A 15 46.64 -5.40 4.73
N VAL A 16 46.31 -4.85 5.90
CA VAL A 16 44.96 -4.70 6.39
C VAL A 16 44.22 -3.94 5.29
N SER A 17 43.22 -4.58 4.70
CA SER A 17 42.16 -3.88 3.98
C SER A 17 41.63 -2.83 4.94
N VAL A 18 41.94 -1.56 4.69
CA VAL A 18 41.16 -0.48 5.28
C VAL A 18 39.78 -0.66 4.67
N PRO A 19 38.74 -1.02 5.46
CA PRO A 19 37.39 -0.89 4.97
C PRO A 19 37.26 0.59 4.61
N VAL A 20 36.88 0.86 3.37
CA VAL A 20 36.22 2.14 3.14
C VAL A 20 34.99 2.03 4.02
N ASP A 21 34.89 2.87 5.06
CA ASP A 21 33.65 3.09 5.78
C ASP A 21 32.68 3.72 4.77
N THR A 22 32.13 2.89 3.88
CA THR A 22 30.72 3.02 3.55
C THR A 22 30.04 2.74 4.87
N GLU A 23 29.34 3.74 5.42
CA GLU A 23 28.43 3.49 6.53
C GLU A 23 27.67 2.22 6.19
N ALA A 24 27.92 1.17 6.97
CA ALA A 24 27.10 -0.02 6.86
C ALA A 24 25.66 0.46 7.05
N PRO A 25 24.71 0.04 6.20
CA PRO A 25 23.32 0.30 6.49
C PRO A 25 23.09 -0.14 7.94
N ILE A 26 22.41 0.72 8.69
CA ILE A 26 21.96 0.49 10.06
C ILE A 26 21.52 -0.96 10.15
N ILE A 27 21.97 -1.68 11.18
CA ILE A 27 21.58 -3.07 11.43
C ILE A 27 20.05 -3.12 11.32
N ILE A 28 19.57 -3.64 10.19
CA ILE A 28 18.15 -3.86 9.93
C ILE A 28 17.79 -4.99 10.88
N ASP A 29 16.82 -4.77 11.75
CA ASP A 29 16.32 -5.82 12.62
C ASP A 29 15.58 -6.80 11.71
N THR A 30 16.32 -7.80 11.22
CA THR A 30 15.80 -8.83 10.32
C THR A 30 14.79 -9.65 11.09
N PHE A 31 13.63 -9.90 10.46
CA PHE A 31 12.63 -10.84 10.93
C PHE A 31 13.29 -12.17 11.33
N ASP A 32 13.15 -12.58 12.59
CA ASP A 32 13.71 -13.83 13.10
C ASP A 32 12.62 -14.68 13.73
N SER A 33 11.94 -15.45 12.88
CA SER A 33 10.92 -16.43 13.28
C SER A 33 11.40 -17.46 14.32
N SER A 34 12.72 -17.65 14.49
CA SER A 34 13.23 -18.54 15.53
C SER A 34 13.07 -17.98 16.95
N LYS A 35 12.74 -16.69 17.08
CA LYS A 35 12.49 -16.03 18.36
C LYS A 35 11.08 -16.26 18.92
N PHE A 36 10.16 -16.87 18.16
CA PHE A 36 8.80 -17.07 18.65
C PHE A 36 8.71 -17.96 19.89
N VAL A 37 8.12 -17.40 20.95
CA VAL A 37 7.74 -18.08 22.18
C VAL A 37 6.27 -18.47 22.08
N ILE A 38 6.02 -19.77 22.12
CA ILE A 38 4.69 -20.34 21.96
C ILE A 38 4.05 -20.57 23.33
N SER A 39 2.89 -19.94 23.52
CA SER A 39 2.07 -20.07 24.73
C SER A 39 1.43 -21.46 24.82
N GLN A 40 0.94 -21.81 26.02
CA GLN A 40 0.08 -22.97 26.23
C GLN A 40 -1.39 -22.71 25.85
N THR A 41 -1.74 -21.45 25.55
CA THR A 41 -3.07 -21.09 25.06
C THR A 41 -3.25 -21.60 23.64
N GLU A 42 -4.25 -22.44 23.41
CA GLU A 42 -4.66 -22.87 22.08
C GLU A 42 -5.81 -21.99 21.59
N MET A 43 -5.66 -21.46 20.37
CA MET A 43 -6.68 -20.68 19.70
C MET A 43 -7.39 -21.54 18.65
N PRO A 44 -8.72 -21.64 18.68
CA PRO A 44 -9.47 -22.33 17.64
C PRO A 44 -9.49 -21.51 16.34
N ILE A 45 -9.48 -22.21 15.21
CA ILE A 45 -9.66 -21.66 13.87
C ILE A 45 -10.95 -22.26 13.33
N TYR A 46 -11.87 -21.44 12.85
CA TYR A 46 -13.19 -21.87 12.43
C TYR A 46 -13.36 -21.79 10.93
N GLU A 47 -14.11 -22.73 10.37
CA GLU A 47 -14.65 -22.60 9.02
C GLU A 47 -15.91 -21.73 9.07
N LEU A 48 -16.07 -20.83 8.10
CA LEU A 48 -17.21 -19.95 7.96
C LEU A 48 -18.27 -20.57 7.05
N ILE A 49 -19.53 -20.51 7.48
CA ILE A 49 -20.67 -21.06 6.74
C ILE A 49 -21.05 -20.09 5.62
N THR A 50 -20.96 -20.54 4.36
CA THR A 50 -21.48 -19.80 3.21
C THR A 50 -23.02 -19.77 3.24
N PRO A 51 -23.64 -18.59 3.25
CA PRO A 51 -25.10 -18.47 3.27
C PRO A 51 -25.71 -18.74 1.89
N GLU A 52 -27.00 -19.14 1.87
CA GLU A 52 -27.77 -19.23 0.63
C GLU A 52 -28.35 -17.87 0.25
N VAL A 53 -27.76 -17.21 -0.74
CA VAL A 53 -28.30 -15.98 -1.36
C VAL A 53 -28.73 -16.27 -2.79
N ASN A 54 -29.95 -15.86 -3.12
CA ASN A 54 -30.55 -15.98 -4.45
C ASN A 54 -31.59 -14.87 -4.64
N GLU A 55 -32.06 -14.70 -5.88
CA GLU A 55 -33.09 -13.72 -6.27
C GLU A 55 -34.24 -13.59 -5.27
N THR A 56 -34.91 -14.71 -4.95
CA THR A 56 -36.08 -14.70 -4.06
C THR A 56 -35.73 -14.29 -2.64
N HIS A 57 -34.58 -14.75 -2.13
CA HIS A 57 -34.11 -14.34 -0.81
C HIS A 57 -33.80 -12.83 -0.78
N THR A 58 -33.06 -12.34 -1.76
CA THR A 58 -32.72 -10.91 -1.87
C THR A 58 -33.95 -10.03 -1.97
N GLU A 59 -34.93 -10.39 -2.79
CA GLU A 59 -36.17 -9.62 -2.89
C GLU A 59 -36.97 -9.59 -1.59
N LEU A 60 -36.98 -10.69 -0.83
CA LEU A 60 -37.66 -10.73 0.47
C LEU A 60 -36.95 -9.84 1.49
N MET A 61 -35.62 -9.86 1.51
CA MET A 61 -34.82 -8.99 2.38
C MET A 61 -35.00 -7.52 1.99
N ALA A 62 -34.90 -7.16 0.71
CA ALA A 62 -35.14 -5.81 0.23
C ALA A 62 -36.52 -5.28 0.66
N ARG A 63 -37.58 -6.11 0.57
CA ARG A 63 -38.95 -5.76 0.97
C ARG A 63 -39.09 -5.52 2.48
N SER A 64 -38.30 -6.21 3.30
CA SER A 64 -38.38 -6.12 4.76
C SER A 64 -37.52 -4.98 5.31
N LEU A 65 -36.35 -4.76 4.69
CA LEU A 65 -35.29 -3.91 5.24
C LEU A 65 -35.33 -2.49 4.70
N THR A 66 -35.94 -2.26 3.53
CA THR A 66 -35.83 -0.98 2.83
C THR A 66 -37.20 -0.37 2.49
N PRO A 67 -37.28 0.96 2.28
CA PRO A 67 -38.47 1.62 1.79
C PRO A 67 -38.67 1.50 0.26
N ILE A 68 -37.87 0.69 -0.45
CA ILE A 68 -37.92 0.55 -1.91
C ILE A 68 -39.31 0.02 -2.35
N PRO A 69 -40.08 0.76 -3.16
CA PRO A 69 -41.45 0.38 -3.51
C PRO A 69 -41.52 -0.70 -4.59
N GLU A 70 -40.55 -0.72 -5.51
CA GLU A 70 -40.49 -1.63 -6.66
C GLU A 70 -39.23 -2.47 -6.55
N ILE A 71 -39.40 -3.76 -6.33
CA ILE A 71 -38.30 -4.69 -6.03
C ILE A 71 -38.25 -5.75 -7.11
N SER A 72 -37.11 -5.77 -7.79
CA SER A 72 -36.67 -6.73 -8.79
C SER A 72 -35.18 -6.93 -8.57
N ALA A 73 -34.76 -8.13 -8.19
CA ALA A 73 -33.35 -8.43 -7.96
C ALA A 73 -32.69 -8.94 -9.24
N GLU A 74 -31.49 -8.46 -9.54
CA GLU A 74 -30.67 -8.93 -10.67
C GLU A 74 -29.26 -9.29 -10.16
N GLU A 75 -28.65 -10.35 -10.70
CA GLU A 75 -27.31 -10.82 -10.28
C GLU A 75 -26.23 -10.20 -11.18
N VAL A 76 -25.15 -9.72 -10.55
CA VAL A 76 -23.92 -9.26 -11.21
C VAL A 76 -22.71 -9.73 -10.40
N GLU A 77 -21.83 -10.54 -11.01
CA GLU A 77 -20.60 -11.05 -10.38
C GLU A 77 -20.80 -11.64 -8.97
N GLY A 78 -21.92 -12.33 -8.75
CA GLY A 78 -22.27 -12.94 -7.47
C GLY A 78 -22.99 -12.04 -6.47
N VAL A 79 -23.17 -10.76 -6.78
CA VAL A 79 -23.97 -9.83 -5.97
C VAL A 79 -25.37 -9.72 -6.55
N TRP A 80 -26.39 -9.90 -5.71
CA TRP A 80 -27.78 -9.64 -6.07
C TRP A 80 -28.14 -8.21 -5.71
N VAL A 81 -28.57 -7.43 -6.69
CA VAL A 81 -28.80 -5.99 -6.57
C VAL A 81 -30.25 -5.66 -6.85
N VAL A 82 -30.84 -4.81 -6.01
CA VAL A 82 -32.13 -4.16 -6.22
C VAL A 82 -31.90 -2.66 -6.31
N ASN A 83 -32.17 -2.09 -7.48
CA ASN A 83 -32.05 -0.65 -7.72
C ASN A 83 -33.41 0.01 -7.91
N TYR A 84 -33.57 1.17 -7.30
CA TYR A 84 -34.74 2.03 -7.52
C TYR A 84 -34.34 3.50 -7.39
N LEU A 85 -34.24 4.20 -8.52
CA LEU A 85 -33.70 5.57 -8.57
C LEU A 85 -32.31 5.61 -7.90
N ASN A 86 -32.09 6.49 -6.92
CA ASN A 86 -30.85 6.63 -6.16
C ASN A 86 -30.78 5.73 -4.91
N GLN A 87 -31.64 4.71 -4.83
CA GLN A 87 -31.59 3.70 -3.77
C GLN A 87 -31.08 2.38 -4.30
N THR A 88 -30.20 1.75 -3.54
CA THR A 88 -29.61 0.46 -3.86
C THR A 88 -29.61 -0.44 -2.64
N PHE A 89 -30.06 -1.68 -2.81
CA PHE A 89 -29.90 -2.76 -1.84
C PHE A 89 -29.14 -3.91 -2.50
N GLU A 90 -28.13 -4.44 -1.82
CA GLU A 90 -27.24 -5.48 -2.34
C GLU A 90 -27.13 -6.62 -1.34
N MET A 91 -27.02 -7.84 -1.86
CA MET A 91 -26.66 -9.03 -1.08
C MET A 91 -25.62 -9.86 -1.84
N ASP A 92 -24.48 -10.11 -1.21
CA ASP A 92 -23.42 -10.92 -1.80
C ASP A 92 -23.63 -12.42 -1.49
N ARG A 93 -23.59 -13.27 -2.51
CA ARG A 93 -23.72 -14.73 -2.32
C ARG A 93 -22.50 -15.41 -1.72
N ARG A 94 -21.33 -14.76 -1.77
CA ARG A 94 -20.06 -15.31 -1.29
C ARG A 94 -20.03 -15.35 0.24
N ASP A 95 -20.58 -14.31 0.87
CA ASP A 95 -20.55 -14.16 2.32
C ASP A 95 -21.87 -13.76 2.99
N GLY A 96 -22.90 -13.40 2.22
CA GLY A 96 -24.19 -12.94 2.72
C GLY A 96 -24.19 -11.52 3.26
N SER A 97 -23.12 -10.77 3.02
CA SER A 97 -23.06 -9.35 3.34
C SER A 97 -24.20 -8.60 2.64
N MET A 98 -24.70 -7.56 3.30
CA MET A 98 -25.80 -6.75 2.81
C MET A 98 -25.44 -5.27 2.90
N TRP A 99 -25.72 -4.55 1.83
CA TRP A 99 -25.57 -3.10 1.76
C TRP A 99 -26.90 -2.46 1.40
N TYR A 100 -27.24 -1.35 2.06
CA TYR A 100 -28.31 -0.46 1.61
C TYR A 100 -27.84 0.98 1.68
N ALA A 101 -28.17 1.76 0.66
CA ALA A 101 -27.99 3.20 0.65
C ALA A 101 -29.15 3.91 -0.07
N ASP A 102 -29.62 5.01 0.51
CA ASP A 102 -30.43 6.03 -0.15
C ASP A 102 -29.54 7.25 -0.45
N TYR A 103 -28.95 7.32 -1.65
CA TYR A 103 -28.02 8.37 -2.04
C TYR A 103 -28.65 9.76 -2.17
N ASP A 104 -29.99 9.88 -2.13
CA ASP A 104 -30.64 11.18 -1.98
C ASP A 104 -30.51 11.71 -0.53
N LYS A 105 -30.19 10.84 0.43
CA LYS A 105 -30.14 11.15 1.87
C LYS A 105 -28.78 10.93 2.52
N ILE A 106 -28.18 9.76 2.34
CA ILE A 106 -26.88 9.43 2.95
C ILE A 106 -25.81 10.38 2.41
N TRP A 107 -24.99 10.93 3.31
CA TRP A 107 -23.90 11.88 2.98
C TRP A 107 -24.33 13.18 2.28
N ASN A 108 -25.63 13.44 2.17
CA ASN A 108 -26.13 14.65 1.53
C ASN A 108 -25.94 15.87 2.44
N VAL A 109 -24.97 16.72 2.09
CA VAL A 109 -24.61 17.93 2.84
C VAL A 109 -25.74 18.96 2.93
N ALA A 110 -26.81 18.85 2.15
CA ALA A 110 -27.99 19.71 2.29
C ALA A 110 -28.94 19.29 3.41
N LEU A 111 -28.77 18.10 3.99
CA LEU A 111 -29.60 17.55 5.07
C LEU A 111 -28.95 17.76 6.45
N GLY A 112 -29.34 16.95 7.45
CA GLY A 112 -28.80 17.04 8.81
C GLY A 112 -29.34 18.20 9.64
N ILE A 113 -30.59 18.62 9.39
CA ILE A 113 -31.23 19.74 10.13
C ILE A 113 -31.86 19.22 11.43
N GLU A 114 -32.50 18.06 11.38
CA GLU A 114 -33.15 17.41 12.53
C GLU A 114 -32.69 15.95 12.60
N VAL A 115 -31.51 15.72 13.20
CA VAL A 115 -30.99 14.38 13.48
C VAL A 115 -31.36 14.00 14.93
N PRO A 116 -31.91 12.80 15.21
CA PRO A 116 -32.18 12.35 16.57
C PRO A 116 -30.91 12.30 17.43
N THR A 117 -31.10 12.11 18.74
CA THR A 117 -29.94 11.90 19.62
C THR A 117 -29.32 10.52 19.36
N PRO A 118 -28.01 10.32 19.56
CA PRO A 118 -27.39 9.00 19.43
C PRO A 118 -28.12 7.90 20.22
N SER A 119 -28.61 8.23 21.43
CA SER A 119 -29.37 7.28 22.24
C SER A 119 -30.71 6.87 21.62
N ASP A 120 -31.42 7.81 20.97
CA ASP A 120 -32.67 7.49 20.28
C ASP A 120 -32.38 6.67 19.02
N CYS A 121 -31.34 7.04 18.26
CA CYS A 121 -30.86 6.26 17.11
C CYS A 121 -30.53 4.81 17.49
N ARG A 122 -29.87 4.59 18.64
CA ARG A 122 -29.61 3.23 19.12
C ARG A 122 -30.89 2.44 19.40
N VAL A 123 -31.86 3.06 20.06
CA VAL A 123 -33.14 2.38 20.34
C VAL A 123 -33.81 1.98 19.04
N ASP A 124 -33.84 2.86 18.05
CA ASP A 124 -34.44 2.59 16.74
C ASP A 124 -33.67 1.50 15.97
N ALA A 125 -32.33 1.51 16.03
CA ALA A 125 -31.47 0.51 15.42
C ALA A 125 -31.62 -0.88 16.09
N ASP A 126 -31.55 -0.96 17.43
CA ASP A 126 -31.76 -2.18 18.20
C ASP A 126 -33.14 -2.79 17.84
N ASP A 127 -34.20 -1.99 17.88
CA ASP A 127 -35.56 -2.39 17.54
C ASP A 127 -35.68 -2.86 16.08
N TRP A 128 -34.98 -2.20 15.13
CA TRP A 128 -34.99 -2.56 13.72
C TRP A 128 -34.23 -3.86 13.45
N LEU A 129 -33.03 -4.02 14.01
CA LEU A 129 -32.22 -5.23 13.86
C LEU A 129 -32.91 -6.44 14.50
N GLU A 130 -33.43 -6.32 15.73
CA GLU A 130 -34.12 -7.41 16.41
C GLU A 130 -35.37 -7.87 15.65
N ARG A 131 -36.19 -6.93 15.18
CA ARG A 131 -37.44 -7.23 14.46
C ARG A 131 -37.19 -7.95 13.14
N ASN A 132 -36.05 -7.68 12.50
CA ASN A 132 -35.65 -8.30 11.24
C ASN A 132 -34.73 -9.53 11.44
N GLY A 133 -34.41 -9.89 12.69
CA GLY A 133 -33.54 -11.04 12.98
C GLY A 133 -32.07 -10.82 12.58
N LEU A 134 -31.63 -9.56 12.52
CA LEU A 134 -30.29 -9.13 12.10
C LEU A 134 -29.35 -8.79 13.26
N LEU A 135 -29.76 -9.06 14.51
CA LEU A 135 -28.92 -8.92 15.70
C LEU A 135 -28.61 -10.29 16.33
N PRO A 136 -27.60 -11.03 15.84
CA PRO A 136 -27.16 -12.28 16.45
C PRO A 136 -26.70 -12.10 17.89
N ALA A 137 -26.75 -13.17 18.70
CA ALA A 137 -26.39 -13.10 20.11
C ALA A 137 -24.90 -12.78 20.38
N ASN A 138 -24.04 -12.96 19.38
CA ASN A 138 -22.62 -12.62 19.44
C ASN A 138 -22.30 -11.26 18.81
N ALA A 139 -23.31 -10.51 18.35
CA ALA A 139 -23.16 -9.10 17.99
C ALA A 139 -23.31 -8.25 19.27
N VAL A 140 -22.34 -7.37 19.52
CA VAL A 140 -22.29 -6.51 20.70
C VAL A 140 -22.20 -5.07 20.23
N PHE A 141 -22.96 -4.17 20.86
CA PHE A 141 -22.87 -2.74 20.58
C PHE A 141 -21.44 -2.23 20.81
N ALA A 142 -20.80 -1.76 19.74
CA ALA A 142 -19.42 -1.30 19.73
C ALA A 142 -19.31 0.21 19.99
N GLY A 143 -20.30 1.00 19.55
CA GLY A 143 -20.26 2.43 19.76
C GLY A 143 -21.12 3.22 18.78
N PHE A 144 -20.92 4.53 18.80
CA PHE A 144 -21.53 5.46 17.86
C PHE A 144 -20.45 5.99 16.92
N GLY A 145 -20.75 5.95 15.62
CA GLY A 145 -20.07 6.71 14.60
C GLY A 145 -20.96 7.85 14.08
N SER A 146 -20.43 8.69 13.20
CA SER A 146 -21.21 9.75 12.56
C SER A 146 -20.63 10.16 11.23
N THR A 147 -21.47 10.78 10.41
CA THR A 147 -21.01 11.61 9.30
C THR A 147 -21.08 13.07 9.70
N ASN A 148 -19.93 13.74 9.75
CA ASN A 148 -19.81 15.15 10.11
C ASN A 148 -19.40 15.97 8.90
N VAL A 149 -19.98 17.16 8.80
CA VAL A 149 -19.55 18.19 7.85
C VAL A 149 -19.07 19.38 8.66
N THR A 150 -17.86 19.85 8.39
CA THR A 150 -17.34 21.14 8.87
C THR A 150 -16.94 21.99 7.68
N ALA A 151 -17.48 23.20 7.61
CA ALA A 151 -17.18 24.19 6.59
C ALA A 151 -16.47 25.38 7.23
N TYR A 152 -15.41 25.88 6.61
CA TYR A 152 -14.63 27.02 7.09
C TYR A 152 -14.47 28.09 6.01
N ASN A 153 -14.80 29.33 6.36
CA ASN A 153 -14.57 30.52 5.54
C ASN A 153 -13.44 31.36 6.16
N PRO A 154 -12.24 31.39 5.55
CA PRO A 154 -11.11 32.13 6.11
C PRO A 154 -11.29 33.64 6.05
N ASP A 155 -11.99 34.16 5.04
CA ASP A 155 -12.21 35.61 4.87
C ASP A 155 -13.15 36.16 5.94
N ALA A 156 -14.15 35.37 6.34
CA ALA A 156 -15.12 35.70 7.37
C ALA A 156 -14.67 35.27 8.79
N GLY A 157 -13.70 34.36 8.89
CA GLY A 157 -13.38 33.66 10.14
C GLY A 157 -14.57 32.88 10.69
N GLU A 158 -15.38 32.30 9.78
CA GLU A 158 -16.64 31.61 10.11
C GLU A 158 -16.49 30.09 9.93
N THR A 159 -16.91 29.33 10.95
CA THR A 159 -16.98 27.86 10.88
C THR A 159 -18.43 27.41 11.08
N ARG A 160 -18.87 26.44 10.28
CA ARG A 160 -20.19 25.80 10.40
C ARG A 160 -20.00 24.29 10.46
N SER A 161 -20.58 23.65 11.47
CA SER A 161 -20.53 22.19 11.60
C SER A 161 -21.91 21.61 11.84
N LYS A 162 -22.15 20.41 11.31
CA LYS A 162 -23.35 19.60 11.58
C LYS A 162 -23.09 18.12 11.39
N VAL A 163 -23.91 17.31 12.04
CA VAL A 163 -24.03 15.87 11.82
C VAL A 163 -25.07 15.64 10.73
N LEU A 164 -24.74 14.84 9.71
CA LEU A 164 -25.70 14.43 8.68
C LEU A 164 -26.48 13.18 9.09
N GLN A 165 -25.77 12.19 9.64
CA GLN A 165 -26.33 10.95 10.16
C GLN A 165 -25.48 10.39 11.32
N TRP A 166 -26.12 9.64 12.22
CA TRP A 166 -25.45 8.79 13.20
C TRP A 166 -25.31 7.38 12.67
N HIS A 167 -24.21 6.72 13.03
CA HIS A 167 -23.95 5.32 12.74
C HIS A 167 -24.04 4.56 14.07
N VAL A 168 -24.89 3.55 14.14
CA VAL A 168 -25.03 2.68 15.31
C VAL A 168 -24.31 1.38 15.02
N ASN A 169 -23.19 1.17 15.70
CA ASN A 169 -22.20 0.17 15.32
C ASN A 169 -22.21 -1.02 16.28
N TYR A 170 -22.08 -2.22 15.72
CA TYR A 170 -21.97 -3.47 16.45
C TYR A 170 -20.79 -4.28 15.91
N GLU A 171 -20.00 -4.83 16.83
CA GLU A 171 -18.92 -5.76 16.54
C GLU A 171 -19.35 -7.19 16.86
N PHE A 172 -18.70 -8.16 16.24
CA PHE A 172 -18.93 -9.57 16.54
C PHE A 172 -17.83 -10.12 17.43
N THR A 173 -18.16 -11.08 18.28
CA THR A 173 -17.16 -11.78 19.10
C THR A 173 -17.17 -13.29 18.86
N VAL A 174 -15.99 -13.88 19.03
CA VAL A 174 -15.76 -15.32 19.16
C VAL A 174 -15.26 -15.57 20.58
N GLY A 175 -16.19 -15.99 21.45
CA GLY A 175 -15.92 -16.04 22.89
C GLY A 175 -15.78 -14.63 23.45
N GLU A 176 -14.57 -14.29 23.92
CA GLU A 176 -14.25 -12.95 24.45
C GLU A 176 -13.45 -12.07 23.47
N TYR A 177 -13.07 -12.62 22.31
CA TYR A 177 -12.24 -11.93 21.33
C TYR A 177 -13.10 -11.29 20.25
N PRO A 178 -12.89 -10.01 19.92
CA PRO A 178 -13.62 -9.35 18.83
C PRO A 178 -13.16 -9.87 17.47
N VAL A 179 -14.02 -9.70 16.48
CA VAL A 179 -13.73 -9.93 15.07
C VAL A 179 -13.47 -8.57 14.42
N THR A 180 -12.31 -8.40 13.78
CA THR A 180 -11.88 -7.14 13.16
C THR A 180 -11.94 -7.22 11.62
N GLY A 181 -11.62 -6.09 10.98
CA GLY A 181 -11.49 -5.99 9.53
C GLY A 181 -12.80 -6.11 8.77
N GLU A 182 -12.69 -6.46 7.49
CA GLU A 182 -13.85 -6.68 6.60
C GLU A 182 -14.72 -7.89 7.03
N ALA A 183 -14.25 -8.68 8.00
CA ALA A 183 -14.83 -9.98 8.35
C ALA A 183 -16.23 -9.89 8.96
N ALA A 184 -16.49 -8.87 9.79
CA ALA A 184 -17.74 -8.80 10.54
C ALA A 184 -18.03 -7.41 11.12
N GLN A 185 -19.15 -6.80 10.74
CA GLN A 185 -19.69 -5.62 11.40
C GLN A 185 -21.17 -5.39 11.09
N ILE A 186 -21.83 -4.60 11.94
CA ILE A 186 -23.13 -4.00 11.61
C ILE A 186 -23.01 -2.51 11.84
N SER A 187 -23.34 -1.71 10.82
CA SER A 187 -23.52 -0.27 10.93
C SER A 187 -24.91 0.10 10.43
N VAL A 188 -25.74 0.71 11.30
CA VAL A 188 -27.05 1.26 10.92
C VAL A 188 -26.96 2.78 10.88
N MET A 189 -27.22 3.37 9.72
CA MET A 189 -27.04 4.80 9.48
C MET A 189 -28.39 5.51 9.54
N ILE A 190 -28.55 6.39 10.53
CA ILE A 190 -29.82 7.07 10.85
C ILE A 190 -29.65 8.58 10.64
N GLY A 191 -30.40 9.10 9.68
CA GLY A 191 -30.31 10.48 9.23
C GLY A 191 -31.46 11.36 9.71
N ASN A 192 -31.77 12.36 8.89
CA ASN A 192 -32.78 13.38 9.19
C ASN A 192 -34.16 12.75 9.47
N ASN A 193 -34.86 13.25 10.49
CA ASN A 193 -36.15 12.72 10.99
C ASN A 193 -36.12 11.29 11.55
N GLY A 194 -34.94 10.68 11.74
CA GLY A 194 -34.82 9.30 12.21
C GLY A 194 -34.99 8.24 11.12
N ASP A 195 -34.93 8.63 9.85
CA ASP A 195 -34.93 7.67 8.75
C ASP A 195 -33.64 6.83 8.76
N ILE A 196 -33.76 5.51 8.58
CA ILE A 196 -32.61 4.67 8.22
C ILE A 196 -32.27 4.98 6.77
N VAL A 197 -31.13 5.63 6.55
CA VAL A 197 -30.67 6.11 5.23
C VAL A 197 -29.64 5.17 4.60
N GLY A 198 -29.10 4.24 5.39
CA GLY A 198 -28.20 3.20 4.93
C GLY A 198 -27.92 2.16 6.02
N PHE A 199 -27.36 1.03 5.62
CA PHE A 199 -26.73 0.08 6.55
C PHE A 199 -25.70 -0.78 5.84
N ASP A 200 -24.68 -1.21 6.60
CA ASP A 200 -23.75 -2.28 6.25
C ASP A 200 -23.95 -3.42 7.25
N TRP A 201 -24.15 -4.64 6.76
CA TRP A 201 -24.31 -5.83 7.60
C TRP A 201 -23.45 -6.95 7.05
N LYS A 202 -22.50 -7.42 7.86
CA LYS A 202 -21.55 -8.47 7.50
C LYS A 202 -21.41 -9.43 8.65
N TRP A 203 -21.84 -10.67 8.45
CA TRP A 203 -21.50 -11.77 9.35
C TRP A 203 -21.76 -13.12 8.71
N ARG A 204 -20.82 -14.05 8.91
CA ARG A 204 -21.00 -15.47 8.66
C ARG A 204 -20.93 -16.26 9.95
N ALA A 205 -21.91 -17.13 10.14
CA ALA A 205 -21.85 -18.08 11.24
C ALA A 205 -20.64 -19.02 11.08
N THR A 206 -20.01 -19.37 12.20
CA THR A 206 -18.94 -20.38 12.21
C THR A 206 -19.52 -21.78 12.28
N GLU A 207 -18.81 -22.76 11.71
CA GLU A 207 -19.05 -24.16 11.99
C GLU A 207 -18.86 -24.43 13.50
N PRO A 208 -19.70 -25.26 14.15
CA PRO A 208 -19.68 -25.43 15.60
C PRO A 208 -18.46 -26.19 16.12
N VAL A 209 -17.70 -26.83 15.23
CA VAL A 209 -16.45 -27.52 15.53
C VAL A 209 -15.32 -26.74 14.87
N ALA A 210 -14.29 -26.40 15.64
CA ALA A 210 -13.11 -25.75 15.09
C ALA A 210 -12.49 -26.62 13.99
N TYR A 211 -12.17 -25.99 12.86
CA TYR A 211 -11.43 -26.60 11.75
C TYR A 211 -10.05 -27.08 12.24
N ALA A 212 -9.37 -26.25 13.01
CA ALA A 212 -8.08 -26.56 13.62
C ALA A 212 -7.90 -25.82 14.95
N THR A 213 -6.85 -26.16 15.69
CA THR A 213 -6.36 -25.41 16.84
C THR A 213 -4.88 -25.15 16.67
N SER A 214 -4.44 -23.94 16.96
CA SER A 214 -3.02 -23.56 16.92
C SER A 214 -2.62 -22.83 18.20
N SER A 215 -1.39 -23.05 18.65
CA SER A 215 -0.91 -22.39 19.87
C SER A 215 -0.62 -20.91 19.60
N LEU A 216 -1.03 -20.07 20.54
CA LEU A 216 -0.82 -18.62 20.48
C LEU A 216 0.67 -18.28 20.59
N ILE A 217 1.15 -17.37 19.75
CA ILE A 217 2.46 -16.73 19.89
C ILE A 217 2.32 -15.63 20.95
N GLU A 218 3.21 -15.63 21.95
CA GLU A 218 3.20 -14.60 22.99
C GLU A 218 3.44 -13.22 22.38
N TYR A 219 2.61 -12.23 22.76
CA TYR A 219 2.66 -10.87 22.21
C TYR A 219 4.07 -10.24 22.25
N GLU A 220 4.76 -10.31 23.39
CA GLU A 220 6.13 -9.78 23.54
C GLU A 220 7.12 -10.44 22.58
N SER A 221 6.88 -11.70 22.24
CA SER A 221 7.72 -12.45 21.31
C SER A 221 7.44 -12.08 19.86
N VAL A 222 6.21 -11.66 19.54
CA VAL A 222 5.90 -11.03 18.25
C VAL A 222 6.71 -9.75 18.10
N LEU A 223 6.69 -8.86 19.10
CA LEU A 223 7.47 -7.62 19.05
C LEU A 223 8.97 -7.90 18.85
N GLU A 224 9.54 -8.86 19.58
CA GLU A 224 10.97 -9.21 19.48
C GLU A 224 11.35 -9.84 18.12
N ALA A 225 10.46 -10.65 17.52
CA ALA A 225 10.70 -11.28 16.23
C ALA A 225 10.68 -10.28 15.07
N TYR A 226 9.84 -9.24 15.17
CA TYR A 226 9.71 -8.17 14.18
C TYR A 226 10.55 -6.93 14.50
N GLY A 227 11.30 -6.92 15.61
CA GLY A 227 12.12 -5.77 16.01
C GLY A 227 11.31 -4.52 16.40
N ILE A 228 10.05 -4.68 16.80
CA ILE A 228 9.14 -3.57 17.14
C ILE A 228 9.39 -3.13 18.60
N PRO A 229 9.84 -1.89 18.84
CA PRO A 229 10.01 -1.39 20.20
C PRO A 229 8.66 -1.20 20.91
N THR A 230 8.55 -1.61 22.17
CA THR A 230 7.35 -1.39 22.98
C THR A 230 6.97 0.09 23.15
N SER A 231 7.91 1.01 22.95
CA SER A 231 7.66 2.45 22.95
C SER A 231 6.90 2.95 21.73
N GLU A 232 6.91 2.19 20.62
CA GLU A 232 6.17 2.52 19.40
C GLU A 232 4.74 2.01 19.45
N VAL A 233 4.38 1.10 20.36
CA VAL A 233 3.01 0.55 20.40
C VAL A 233 2.07 1.52 21.11
N VAL A 234 1.06 2.00 20.37
CA VAL A 234 -0.05 2.83 20.88
C VAL A 234 -1.12 1.94 21.51
N ASP A 235 -1.58 0.94 20.77
CA ASP A 235 -2.58 -0.02 21.20
C ASP A 235 -2.32 -1.40 20.58
N HIS A 236 -2.83 -2.45 21.23
CA HIS A 236 -2.81 -3.80 20.67
C HIS A 236 -3.98 -4.65 21.18
N ARG A 237 -4.48 -5.53 20.32
CA ARG A 237 -5.54 -6.49 20.67
C ARG A 237 -5.36 -7.83 19.96
N LEU A 238 -5.73 -8.91 20.67
CA LEU A 238 -5.91 -10.23 20.07
C LEU A 238 -7.31 -10.33 19.50
N VAL A 239 -7.42 -10.51 18.20
CA VAL A 239 -8.68 -10.46 17.46
C VAL A 239 -8.79 -11.62 16.49
N TYR A 240 -9.99 -11.89 15.99
CA TYR A 240 -10.22 -12.79 14.87
C TYR A 240 -10.37 -12.00 13.57
N THR A 241 -9.84 -12.53 12.48
CA THR A 241 -10.04 -12.00 11.13
C THR A 241 -10.22 -13.14 10.14
N THR A 242 -10.51 -12.80 8.89
CA THR A 242 -10.50 -13.68 7.73
C THR A 242 -9.51 -13.13 6.70
N ASP A 243 -9.08 -13.97 5.75
CA ASP A 243 -8.40 -13.49 4.54
C ASP A 243 -9.26 -12.41 3.84
N GLU A 244 -8.72 -11.71 2.86
CA GLU A 244 -9.49 -10.79 2.02
C GLU A 244 -9.79 -11.44 0.65
N GLY A 245 -11.05 -11.36 0.19
CA GLY A 245 -11.48 -11.85 -1.13
C GLY A 245 -12.56 -12.95 -1.14
N ASP A 246 -12.81 -13.50 -2.33
CA ASP A 246 -14.00 -14.32 -2.63
C ASP A 246 -14.01 -15.73 -2.02
N ASP A 247 -12.85 -16.20 -1.55
CA ASP A 247 -12.62 -17.56 -1.07
C ASP A 247 -12.35 -17.64 0.44
N ASN A 248 -12.59 -16.53 1.15
CA ASN A 248 -12.47 -16.38 2.60
C ASN A 248 -13.21 -17.48 3.35
N LYS A 249 -12.53 -18.54 3.79
CA LYS A 249 -13.17 -19.72 4.41
C LYS A 249 -12.92 -19.84 5.89
N LEU A 250 -11.86 -19.20 6.38
CA LEU A 250 -11.39 -19.40 7.74
C LEU A 250 -11.47 -18.11 8.54
N LEU A 251 -11.86 -18.26 9.79
CA LEU A 251 -11.78 -17.23 10.82
C LEU A 251 -10.66 -17.63 11.79
N TYR A 252 -9.59 -16.84 11.83
CA TYR A 252 -8.35 -17.16 12.55
C TYR A 252 -7.84 -15.96 13.37
N PRO A 253 -7.06 -16.21 14.43
CA PRO A 253 -6.60 -15.15 15.32
C PRO A 253 -5.37 -14.41 14.78
N VAL A 254 -5.37 -13.08 14.94
CA VAL A 254 -4.24 -12.19 14.64
C VAL A 254 -4.02 -11.20 15.80
N TRP A 255 -2.80 -10.70 15.93
CA TRP A 255 -2.50 -9.52 16.71
C TRP A 255 -2.70 -8.30 15.82
N GLU A 256 -3.60 -7.40 16.23
CA GLU A 256 -3.70 -6.08 15.64
C GLU A 256 -2.91 -5.09 16.51
N LEU A 257 -2.00 -4.33 15.90
CA LEU A 257 -1.14 -3.36 16.57
C LEU A 257 -1.30 -2.00 15.89
N GLU A 258 -1.52 -0.97 16.70
CA GLU A 258 -1.38 0.42 16.29
C GLU A 258 -0.01 0.94 16.74
N LEU A 259 0.79 1.42 15.80
CA LEU A 259 2.16 1.84 15.99
C LEU A 259 2.29 3.35 15.73
N LEU A 260 3.09 4.02 16.55
CA LEU A 260 3.50 5.41 16.43
C LEU A 260 4.97 5.46 16.04
N GLU A 261 5.29 6.25 15.03
CA GLU A 261 6.63 6.26 14.44
C GLU A 261 7.17 7.67 14.30
N GLU A 262 8.44 7.83 14.65
CA GLU A 262 9.25 8.96 14.20
C GLU A 262 9.79 8.59 12.81
N ALA A 263 9.21 9.13 11.74
CA ALA A 263 9.59 8.76 10.37
C ALA A 263 10.88 9.48 9.91
N ASP A 264 10.88 10.81 9.91
CA ASP A 264 12.07 11.65 9.66
C ASP A 264 11.81 13.12 10.06
N ASP A 265 12.77 14.03 9.80
CA ASP A 265 12.62 15.48 10.01
C ASP A 265 11.47 16.11 9.20
N VAL A 266 11.01 15.44 8.13
CA VAL A 266 9.97 15.91 7.18
C VAL A 266 8.57 15.50 7.64
N ILE A 267 8.38 14.23 8.02
CA ILE A 267 7.12 13.78 8.64
C ILE A 267 7.45 13.34 10.06
N PRO A 268 7.19 14.19 11.06
CA PRO A 268 7.61 13.92 12.43
C PRO A 268 6.85 12.76 13.06
N LEU A 269 5.66 12.44 12.53
CA LEU A 269 4.77 11.43 13.06
C LEU A 269 4.08 10.62 11.97
N VAL A 270 4.29 9.31 11.99
CA VAL A 270 3.52 8.34 11.22
C VAL A 270 2.75 7.45 12.19
N VAL A 271 1.53 7.07 11.82
CA VAL A 271 0.74 6.10 12.57
C VAL A 271 0.45 4.94 11.65
N SER A 272 0.61 3.70 12.11
CA SER A 272 0.46 2.51 11.29
C SER A 272 -0.40 1.46 11.99
N LEU A 273 -1.28 0.81 11.25
CA LEU A 273 -2.08 -0.32 11.73
C LEU A 273 -1.60 -1.60 11.04
N VAL A 274 -1.14 -2.58 11.81
CA VAL A 274 -0.61 -3.84 11.28
C VAL A 274 -1.30 -5.06 11.89
N HIS A 275 -1.58 -6.05 11.05
CA HIS A 275 -2.02 -7.39 11.48
C HIS A 275 -0.83 -8.35 11.40
N ILE A 276 -0.54 -9.01 12.51
CA ILE A 276 0.50 -10.02 12.60
C ILE A 276 -0.13 -11.33 13.05
N ASP A 277 0.23 -12.44 12.40
CA ASP A 277 -0.29 -13.77 12.76
C ASP A 277 -0.13 -14.04 14.25
N ALA A 278 -1.22 -14.41 14.92
CA ALA A 278 -1.15 -14.75 16.34
C ALA A 278 -0.76 -16.22 16.55
N THR A 279 -0.63 -17.02 15.49
CA THR A 279 -0.34 -18.45 15.57
C THR A 279 0.57 -18.91 14.44
N LEU A 280 1.13 -20.11 14.55
CA LEU A 280 1.95 -20.75 13.51
C LEU A 280 1.11 -21.51 12.48
N PHE A 281 -0.15 -21.12 12.30
CA PHE A 281 -1.07 -21.80 11.39
C PHE A 281 -0.68 -21.60 9.93
N ASP A 282 -0.32 -20.37 9.57
CA ASP A 282 0.12 -19.97 8.24
C ASP A 282 1.63 -20.20 8.04
N PRO A 283 2.08 -20.40 6.79
CA PRO A 283 3.51 -20.45 6.51
C PRO A 283 4.16 -19.09 6.76
N GLN A 284 5.48 -19.10 6.93
CA GLN A 284 6.29 -17.89 6.92
C GLN A 284 7.50 -18.08 6.02
N VAL A 285 7.89 -17.02 5.31
CA VAL A 285 9.00 -17.05 4.35
C VAL A 285 10.00 -15.94 4.65
N GLU A 286 11.28 -16.24 4.45
CA GLU A 286 12.38 -15.28 4.52
C GLU A 286 13.33 -15.51 3.33
N ILE A 287 13.72 -14.44 2.64
CA ILE A 287 14.74 -14.44 1.61
C ILE A 287 16.11 -14.50 2.28
N THR A 288 16.79 -15.63 2.08
CA THR A 288 18.11 -15.89 2.70
C THR A 288 19.28 -15.55 1.78
N THR A 289 19.03 -15.39 0.49
CA THR A 289 20.04 -14.97 -0.49
C THR A 289 19.35 -14.19 -1.60
N PRO A 290 19.80 -12.96 -1.91
CA PRO A 290 20.61 -12.12 -1.02
C PRO A 290 19.81 -11.79 0.26
N SER A 291 20.45 -11.81 1.43
CA SER A 291 19.78 -11.52 2.72
C SER A 291 19.64 -10.02 3.02
N ALA A 292 20.01 -9.16 2.06
CA ALA A 292 19.99 -7.71 2.15
C ALA A 292 20.07 -7.12 0.74
N ALA A 293 19.82 -5.81 0.63
CA ALA A 293 19.95 -5.07 -0.62
C ALA A 293 21.33 -5.25 -1.27
N ILE A 294 21.37 -5.41 -2.59
CA ILE A 294 22.62 -5.54 -3.37
C ILE A 294 22.58 -4.72 -4.67
N SER A 295 23.76 -4.26 -5.11
CA SER A 295 23.98 -3.73 -6.46
C SER A 295 24.78 -4.72 -7.31
N VAL A 296 24.40 -4.88 -8.59
CA VAL A 296 25.06 -5.78 -9.54
C VAL A 296 25.23 -5.14 -10.92
N MET A 297 26.27 -5.55 -11.65
CA MET A 297 26.45 -5.12 -13.04
C MET A 297 25.39 -5.74 -13.96
N PRO A 298 24.98 -5.06 -15.05
CA PRO A 298 24.13 -5.67 -16.06
C PRO A 298 24.67 -7.01 -16.58
N GLY A 299 23.81 -8.04 -16.57
CA GLY A 299 24.16 -9.40 -16.97
C GLY A 299 24.96 -10.19 -15.92
N GLN A 300 25.23 -9.66 -14.73
CA GLN A 300 25.79 -10.42 -13.62
C GLN A 300 24.74 -11.41 -13.07
N SER A 301 25.16 -12.63 -12.76
CA SER A 301 24.25 -13.62 -12.18
C SER A 301 23.99 -13.30 -10.71
N VAL A 302 22.70 -13.22 -10.35
CA VAL A 302 22.21 -13.17 -8.98
C VAL A 302 21.59 -14.52 -8.65
N THR A 303 21.77 -14.99 -7.42
CA THR A 303 21.13 -16.22 -6.92
C THR A 303 20.14 -15.84 -5.84
N PHE A 304 18.94 -16.42 -5.92
CA PHE A 304 17.89 -16.24 -4.95
C PHE A 304 17.59 -17.55 -4.24
N ASP A 305 17.45 -17.50 -2.91
CA ASP A 305 17.05 -18.63 -2.08
C ASP A 305 16.24 -18.15 -0.87
N CYS A 306 15.32 -18.99 -0.40
CA CYS A 306 14.45 -18.67 0.72
C CYS A 306 14.42 -19.78 1.78
N SER A 307 14.04 -19.43 3.00
CA SER A 307 13.64 -20.36 4.05
C SER A 307 12.13 -20.28 4.24
N VAL A 308 11.49 -21.43 4.47
CA VAL A 308 10.06 -21.48 4.79
C VAL A 308 9.90 -22.24 6.10
N GLN A 309 9.15 -21.66 7.02
CA GLN A 309 8.78 -22.25 8.32
C GLN A 309 7.25 -22.33 8.43
N PHE A 310 6.76 -23.19 9.32
CA PHE A 310 5.34 -23.33 9.66
C PHE A 310 4.41 -23.66 8.48
N GLY A 311 3.09 -23.60 8.67
CA GLY A 311 2.12 -24.09 7.67
C GLY A 311 2.19 -25.60 7.39
N THR A 312 1.53 -26.03 6.31
CA THR A 312 1.41 -27.45 5.91
C THR A 312 2.20 -27.75 4.63
N PRO A 313 3.35 -28.43 4.68
CA PRO A 313 4.08 -28.85 3.48
C PRO A 313 3.29 -29.85 2.61
N PRO A 314 3.57 -29.96 1.29
CA PRO A 314 4.62 -29.26 0.53
C PRO A 314 4.26 -27.81 0.17
N TYR A 315 5.30 -26.99 -0.05
CA TYR A 315 5.15 -25.59 -0.47
C TYR A 315 5.33 -25.41 -1.98
N THR A 316 4.62 -24.43 -2.53
CA THR A 316 4.85 -23.86 -3.86
C THR A 316 5.47 -22.48 -3.75
N TYR A 317 6.30 -22.11 -4.73
CA TYR A 317 7.08 -20.88 -4.73
C TYR A 317 6.80 -20.10 -6.02
N GLU A 318 6.72 -18.79 -5.92
CA GLU A 318 6.71 -17.87 -7.05
C GLU A 318 7.59 -16.67 -6.73
N TRP A 319 8.67 -16.51 -7.48
CA TRP A 319 9.56 -15.35 -7.40
C TRP A 319 9.19 -14.38 -8.51
N GLY A 320 9.18 -13.09 -8.20
CA GLY A 320 8.90 -12.03 -9.16
C GLY A 320 9.67 -10.75 -8.89
N SER A 321 9.49 -9.79 -9.80
CA SER A 321 10.03 -8.44 -9.75
C SER A 321 8.94 -7.49 -10.26
N ASP A 322 8.82 -6.35 -9.60
CA ASP A 322 8.01 -5.20 -10.01
C ASP A 322 8.17 -4.81 -11.49
N PHE A 323 9.39 -4.92 -12.05
CA PHE A 323 9.66 -4.56 -13.45
C PHE A 323 9.71 -5.76 -14.42
N ASP A 324 10.16 -6.92 -13.96
CA ASP A 324 10.39 -8.08 -14.84
C ASP A 324 9.30 -9.17 -14.74
N GLY A 325 8.32 -9.00 -13.85
CA GLY A 325 7.25 -9.96 -13.58
C GLY A 325 7.77 -11.26 -12.97
N VAL A 326 7.11 -12.39 -13.26
CA VAL A 326 7.47 -13.70 -12.70
C VAL A 326 8.85 -14.16 -13.21
N LEU A 327 9.76 -14.42 -12.27
CA LEU A 327 11.14 -14.84 -12.51
C LEU A 327 11.34 -16.35 -12.41
N SER A 328 10.70 -17.03 -11.45
CA SER A 328 10.88 -18.47 -11.22
C SER A 328 9.80 -19.07 -10.31
N THR A 329 9.61 -20.38 -10.38
CA THR A 329 8.75 -21.16 -9.43
C THR A 329 9.54 -22.17 -8.60
N ALA A 330 10.88 -22.13 -8.68
CA ALA A 330 11.75 -22.96 -7.87
C ALA A 330 12.04 -22.28 -6.52
N LYS A 331 12.24 -23.07 -5.46
CA LYS A 331 12.71 -22.57 -4.16
C LYS A 331 13.99 -21.74 -4.30
N THR A 332 14.95 -22.25 -5.08
CA THR A 332 16.25 -21.63 -5.34
C THR A 332 16.43 -21.48 -6.84
N PHE A 333 16.87 -20.31 -7.31
CA PHE A 333 17.21 -20.09 -8.71
C PHE A 333 18.31 -19.05 -8.88
N SER A 334 18.89 -18.97 -10.07
CA SER A 334 19.80 -17.90 -10.44
C SER A 334 19.36 -17.27 -11.75
N THR A 335 19.49 -15.95 -11.85
CA THR A 335 19.17 -15.20 -13.07
C THR A 335 20.27 -14.20 -13.40
N MET A 336 20.43 -13.91 -14.69
CA MET A 336 21.29 -12.85 -15.25
C MET A 336 20.46 -11.85 -16.07
N THR A 337 19.13 -11.97 -16.04
CA THR A 337 18.22 -11.28 -16.96
C THR A 337 17.46 -10.14 -16.31
N LEU A 338 17.78 -9.78 -15.06
CA LEU A 338 17.19 -8.60 -14.43
C LEU A 338 17.47 -7.37 -15.29
N SER A 339 16.42 -6.61 -15.57
CA SER A 339 16.53 -5.40 -16.39
C SER A 339 17.31 -4.30 -15.67
N LYS A 340 17.84 -3.34 -16.44
CA LYS A 340 18.37 -2.10 -15.87
C LYS A 340 17.23 -1.09 -15.83
N VAL A 341 16.89 -0.60 -14.65
CA VAL A 341 15.79 0.34 -14.44
C VAL A 341 16.35 1.69 -14.05
N THR A 342 15.86 2.74 -14.71
CA THR A 342 16.25 4.13 -14.40
C THR A 342 15.04 5.04 -14.52
N LYS A 343 14.84 5.93 -13.54
CA LYS A 343 13.89 7.05 -13.57
C LYS A 343 14.70 8.34 -13.46
N LYS A 344 14.48 9.32 -14.34
CA LYS A 344 15.30 10.56 -14.44
C LYS A 344 16.82 10.32 -14.31
N ASP A 345 17.35 9.35 -15.07
CA ASP A 345 18.75 8.89 -15.04
C ASP A 345 19.28 8.33 -13.69
N THR A 346 18.41 8.21 -12.68
CA THR A 346 18.73 7.60 -11.39
C THR A 346 18.44 6.09 -11.43
N PRO A 347 19.39 5.22 -11.05
CA PRO A 347 19.15 3.78 -10.96
C PRO A 347 18.04 3.47 -9.95
N ILE A 348 17.09 2.64 -10.37
CA ILE A 348 16.00 2.17 -9.53
C ILE A 348 16.25 0.70 -9.14
N PRO A 349 16.23 0.36 -7.84
CA PRO A 349 16.25 -1.03 -7.40
C PRO A 349 14.98 -1.77 -7.84
N HIS A 350 15.12 -3.03 -8.23
CA HIS A 350 13.98 -3.95 -8.27
C HIS A 350 13.53 -4.30 -6.86
N ALA A 351 12.22 -4.30 -6.62
CA ALA A 351 11.62 -5.04 -5.51
C ALA A 351 11.45 -6.53 -5.92
N VAL A 352 12.46 -7.36 -5.63
CA VAL A 352 12.40 -8.80 -5.93
C VAL A 352 11.66 -9.53 -4.81
N TRP A 353 10.47 -10.04 -5.10
CA TRP A 353 9.59 -10.67 -4.12
C TRP A 353 9.52 -12.19 -4.28
N ILE A 354 9.15 -12.87 -3.19
CA ILE A 354 8.75 -14.28 -3.15
C ILE A 354 7.34 -14.38 -2.58
N LYS A 355 6.47 -15.16 -3.24
CA LYS A 355 5.18 -15.61 -2.72
C LYS A 355 5.25 -17.12 -2.51
N VAL A 356 5.00 -17.56 -1.28
CA VAL A 356 4.95 -18.98 -0.90
C VAL A 356 3.51 -19.34 -0.60
N ARG A 357 3.07 -20.51 -1.09
CA ARG A 357 1.82 -21.13 -0.63
C ARG A 357 2.09 -22.53 -0.10
N ASP A 358 1.36 -22.91 0.94
CA ASP A 358 1.39 -24.26 1.50
C ASP A 358 0.37 -25.19 0.82
N TYR A 359 0.27 -26.45 1.28
CA TYR A 359 -0.63 -27.45 0.68
C TYR A 359 -2.11 -27.12 0.83
N GLU A 360 -2.48 -26.35 1.85
CA GLU A 360 -3.84 -25.91 2.10
C GLU A 360 -4.14 -24.55 1.42
N GLY A 361 -3.15 -23.97 0.73
CA GLY A 361 -3.28 -22.73 -0.05
C GLY A 361 -2.93 -21.44 0.70
N ARG A 362 -2.52 -21.55 1.98
CA ARG A 362 -2.18 -20.40 2.84
C ARG A 362 -0.86 -19.78 2.40
N GLY A 363 -0.77 -18.44 2.45
CA GLY A 363 0.26 -17.66 1.78
C GLY A 363 1.23 -16.97 2.73
N ALA A 364 2.44 -16.68 2.25
CA ALA A 364 3.39 -15.76 2.88
C ALA A 364 4.29 -15.11 1.83
N SER A 365 4.77 -13.89 2.10
CA SER A 365 5.61 -13.14 1.16
C SER A 365 6.80 -12.47 1.84
N ASP A 366 7.87 -12.24 1.07
CA ASP A 366 9.04 -11.45 1.47
C ASP A 366 9.66 -10.77 0.24
N VAL A 367 10.46 -9.72 0.44
CA VAL A 367 11.04 -8.88 -0.63
C VAL A 367 12.48 -8.45 -0.35
N VAL A 368 13.28 -8.32 -1.42
CA VAL A 368 14.64 -7.79 -1.33
C VAL A 368 14.96 -6.84 -2.50
N ALA A 369 15.69 -5.76 -2.21
CA ALA A 369 16.14 -4.81 -3.20
C ALA A 369 17.32 -5.34 -4.04
N VAL A 370 17.23 -5.24 -5.37
CA VAL A 370 18.35 -5.53 -6.27
C VAL A 370 18.51 -4.43 -7.31
N THR A 371 19.60 -3.66 -7.22
CA THR A 371 19.91 -2.60 -8.19
C THR A 371 20.81 -3.13 -9.30
N VAL A 372 20.39 -2.97 -10.55
CA VAL A 372 21.20 -3.31 -11.73
C VAL A 372 21.78 -2.02 -12.30
N GLU A 373 23.07 -1.77 -12.09
CA GLU A 373 23.71 -0.51 -12.45
C GLU A 373 25.11 -0.69 -13.03
N ASP A 374 25.51 0.25 -13.90
CA ASP A 374 26.87 0.29 -14.40
C ASP A 374 27.78 0.86 -13.31
N VAL A 375 28.58 0.01 -12.68
CA VAL A 375 29.66 0.46 -11.80
C VAL A 375 30.75 1.07 -12.66
N ASP A 376 30.88 2.39 -12.59
CA ASP A 376 31.95 3.12 -13.25
C ASP A 376 33.28 2.79 -12.57
N PHE A 377 33.98 1.77 -13.07
CA PHE A 377 35.33 1.45 -12.61
C PHE A 377 36.26 2.59 -13.03
N ASN A 378 36.41 3.57 -12.14
CA ASN A 378 37.50 4.53 -12.20
C ASN A 378 38.63 3.98 -11.30
N PRO A 379 39.50 3.06 -11.80
CA PRO A 379 40.51 2.47 -10.94
C PRO A 379 41.42 3.59 -10.42
N PRO A 380 41.67 3.66 -9.10
CA PRO A 380 42.68 4.59 -8.60
C PRO A 380 44.01 4.28 -9.32
N PRO A 381 44.80 5.31 -9.71
CA PRO A 381 46.01 5.14 -10.52
C PRO A 381 47.10 4.25 -9.89
N THR A 382 46.86 3.75 -8.66
CA THR A 382 47.71 2.85 -7.89
C THR A 382 47.52 1.36 -8.23
N LEU A 383 46.36 0.92 -8.73
CA LEU A 383 46.10 -0.50 -9.03
C LEU A 383 46.77 -0.96 -10.34
N THR A 384 46.91 -0.08 -11.33
CA THR A 384 47.53 -0.36 -12.63
C THR A 384 49.03 -0.68 -12.51
N ILE A 385 49.71 -0.13 -11.50
CA ILE A 385 51.15 -0.33 -11.30
C ILE A 385 51.46 -1.65 -10.60
N THR A 386 50.56 -2.14 -9.74
CA THR A 386 50.81 -3.30 -8.88
C THR A 386 50.67 -4.63 -9.65
N LEU A 387 49.70 -4.73 -10.58
CA LEU A 387 49.51 -5.95 -11.38
C LEU A 387 50.65 -6.16 -12.42
N VAL A 388 51.19 -5.08 -12.98
CA VAL A 388 52.32 -5.10 -13.93
C VAL A 388 53.65 -5.42 -13.21
N ALA A 389 53.82 -4.98 -11.97
CA ALA A 389 55.03 -5.27 -11.18
C ALA A 389 55.11 -6.74 -10.74
N VAL A 390 54.01 -7.35 -10.30
CA VAL A 390 53.98 -8.74 -9.81
C VAL A 390 54.21 -9.75 -10.95
N SER A 391 53.60 -9.50 -12.12
CA SER A 391 53.79 -10.32 -13.31
C SER A 391 55.20 -10.18 -13.92
N GLY A 392 55.77 -8.97 -13.91
CA GLY A 392 57.16 -8.72 -14.30
C GLY A 392 58.19 -9.45 -13.43
N VAL A 393 58.00 -9.46 -12.10
CA VAL A 393 58.93 -10.08 -11.15
C VAL A 393 58.88 -11.62 -11.22
N ALA A 394 57.71 -12.22 -11.40
CA ALA A 394 57.57 -13.67 -11.57
C ALA A 394 58.24 -14.18 -12.85
N ILE A 395 58.13 -13.43 -13.96
CA ILE A 395 58.76 -13.78 -15.24
C ILE A 395 60.28 -13.57 -15.19
N LEU A 396 60.78 -12.52 -14.51
CA LEU A 396 62.22 -12.33 -14.30
C LEU A 396 62.83 -13.44 -13.43
N ALA A 397 62.13 -13.87 -12.38
CA ALA A 397 62.56 -14.95 -11.52
C ALA A 397 62.61 -16.30 -12.27
N ALA A 398 61.61 -16.59 -13.11
CA ALA A 398 61.61 -17.77 -13.98
C ALA A 398 62.74 -17.74 -15.02
N SER A 399 63.02 -16.57 -15.60
CA SER A 399 64.11 -16.36 -16.57
C SER A 399 65.50 -16.59 -15.96
N LEU A 400 65.72 -16.11 -14.72
CA LEU A 400 66.94 -16.32 -13.96
C LEU A 400 67.14 -17.79 -13.52
N LEU A 401 66.07 -18.51 -13.25
CA LEU A 401 66.08 -19.95 -12.97
C LEU A 401 66.49 -20.77 -14.20
N VAL A 402 66.05 -20.38 -15.39
CA VAL A 402 66.45 -21.02 -16.66
C VAL A 402 67.91 -20.73 -17.00
N LEU A 403 68.43 -19.53 -16.70
CA LEU A 403 69.84 -19.16 -16.88
C LEU A 403 70.81 -19.97 -16.00
N ARG A 404 70.36 -20.52 -14.87
CA ARG A 404 71.18 -21.39 -14.00
C ARG A 404 71.44 -22.78 -14.59
N ARG A 405 70.64 -23.24 -15.55
CA ARG A 405 70.86 -24.51 -16.26
C ARG A 405 71.49 -24.20 -17.61
N LYS A 406 72.83 -24.24 -17.68
CA LYS A 406 73.62 -24.06 -18.91
C LYS A 406 73.16 -25.03 -20.02
N LYS A 407 72.19 -24.62 -20.85
CA LYS A 407 71.88 -25.04 -22.25
C LYS A 407 70.45 -24.60 -22.63
N GLY A 408 70.21 -23.29 -22.79
CA GLY A 408 68.84 -22.79 -23.05
C GLY A 408 68.77 -21.44 -23.75
N GLY A 409 69.60 -21.18 -24.77
CA GLY A 409 69.55 -19.92 -25.52
C GLY A 409 68.23 -19.69 -26.28
N PHE A 410 67.56 -20.75 -26.70
CA PHE A 410 66.28 -20.68 -27.42
C PHE A 410 65.07 -20.39 -26.51
N ALA A 411 65.09 -20.86 -25.26
CA ALA A 411 63.99 -20.64 -24.32
C ALA A 411 63.90 -19.17 -23.86
N LEU A 412 65.04 -18.48 -23.75
CA LEU A 412 65.11 -17.07 -23.36
C LEU A 412 64.50 -16.15 -24.44
N LEU A 413 64.77 -16.44 -25.71
CA LEU A 413 64.20 -15.71 -26.85
C LEU A 413 62.68 -15.91 -26.97
N PHE A 414 62.18 -17.12 -26.68
CA PHE A 414 60.75 -17.41 -26.68
C PHE A 414 60.02 -16.69 -25.53
N LEU A 415 60.60 -16.66 -24.32
CA LEU A 415 60.05 -15.95 -23.17
C LEU A 415 60.06 -14.42 -23.33
N LEU A 416 61.11 -13.86 -23.93
CA LEU A 416 61.17 -12.42 -24.26
C LEU A 416 60.17 -12.03 -25.36
N MET A 417 59.94 -12.89 -26.37
CA MET A 417 58.92 -12.66 -27.38
C MET A 417 57.49 -12.78 -26.82
N MET A 418 57.25 -13.69 -25.88
CA MET A 418 55.97 -13.73 -25.14
C MET A 418 55.79 -12.47 -24.27
N PHE A 419 56.85 -11.98 -23.63
CA PHE A 419 56.79 -10.75 -22.82
C PHE A 419 56.47 -9.50 -23.67
N SER A 420 57.04 -9.40 -24.88
CA SER A 420 56.68 -8.32 -25.81
C SER A 420 55.27 -8.44 -26.37
N ALA A 421 54.74 -9.66 -26.52
CA ALA A 421 53.36 -9.87 -26.92
C ALA A 421 52.40 -9.40 -25.81
N PHE A 422 52.67 -9.72 -24.54
CA PHE A 422 51.82 -9.31 -23.40
C PHE A 422 51.89 -7.81 -23.08
N MET A 423 52.98 -7.11 -23.37
CA MET A 423 53.11 -5.65 -23.14
C MET A 423 52.42 -4.78 -24.21
N LEU A 424 52.01 -5.36 -25.34
CA LEU A 424 51.42 -4.62 -26.48
C LEU A 424 50.03 -5.14 -26.88
N PHE A 425 49.47 -6.12 -26.16
CA PHE A 425 48.04 -6.34 -26.24
C PHE A 425 47.37 -5.20 -25.45
N PRO A 426 46.59 -4.30 -26.08
CA PRO A 426 45.56 -3.62 -25.32
C PRO A 426 44.78 -4.73 -24.62
N VAL A 427 44.57 -4.60 -23.31
CA VAL A 427 43.50 -5.35 -22.65
C VAL A 427 42.22 -4.80 -23.24
N THR A 428 41.87 -5.26 -24.44
CA THR A 428 40.51 -5.25 -24.90
C THR A 428 39.83 -6.22 -23.96
N PHE A 429 39.18 -5.68 -22.93
CA PHE A 429 38.05 -6.36 -22.36
C PHE A 429 37.19 -6.76 -23.55
N ALA A 430 37.04 -8.06 -23.77
CA ALA A 430 35.94 -8.51 -24.56
C ALA A 430 34.72 -8.06 -23.77
N SER A 431 34.17 -6.89 -24.11
CA SER A 431 32.73 -6.68 -24.02
C SER A 431 32.16 -7.74 -24.96
N GLY A 432 32.07 -8.99 -24.47
CA GLY A 432 31.15 -9.95 -25.05
C GLY A 432 29.84 -9.20 -25.06
N GLY A 433 29.33 -8.92 -26.27
CA GLY A 433 28.13 -8.12 -26.43
C GLY A 433 27.09 -8.68 -25.47
N VAL A 434 26.83 -7.92 -24.41
CA VAL A 434 25.78 -8.27 -23.47
C VAL A 434 24.53 -8.25 -24.34
N SER A 435 23.92 -9.42 -24.44
CA SER A 435 22.65 -9.59 -25.14
C SER A 435 21.69 -8.58 -24.54
N ASP A 436 21.02 -7.77 -25.38
CA ASP A 436 20.01 -6.76 -25.02
C ASP A 436 19.63 -6.80 -23.54
N VAL A 437 20.34 -6.03 -22.70
CA VAL A 437 19.85 -5.76 -21.35
C VAL A 437 18.57 -4.96 -21.58
N ARG A 438 17.42 -5.52 -21.17
CA ARG A 438 16.19 -4.73 -21.17
C ARG A 438 16.45 -3.51 -20.30
N GLN A 439 16.28 -2.34 -20.88
CA GLN A 439 16.31 -1.08 -20.14
C GLN A 439 14.87 -0.61 -20.00
N PHE A 440 14.46 -0.36 -18.77
CA PHE A 440 13.20 0.30 -18.48
C PHE A 440 13.49 1.76 -18.15
N THR A 441 13.01 2.65 -19.01
CA THR A 441 13.05 4.10 -18.81
C THR A 441 11.66 4.62 -19.13
N PRO A 442 10.84 4.87 -18.12
CA PRO A 442 9.50 5.36 -18.34
C PRO A 442 9.52 6.80 -18.86
N SER A 443 8.51 7.15 -19.63
CA SER A 443 8.27 8.52 -20.08
C SER A 443 7.17 9.13 -19.22
N ALA A 444 7.34 10.39 -18.85
CA ALA A 444 6.27 11.20 -18.28
C ALA A 444 5.05 11.25 -19.21
N PRO A 445 3.83 11.39 -18.66
CA PRO A 445 2.62 11.71 -19.42
C PRO A 445 2.88 12.80 -20.47
N THR A 446 2.20 12.70 -21.61
CA THR A 446 2.37 13.68 -22.71
C THR A 446 1.41 14.86 -22.64
N GLY A 447 0.38 14.76 -21.78
CA GLY A 447 -0.55 15.83 -21.45
C GLY A 447 0.00 16.62 -20.27
N ALA A 448 0.08 17.94 -20.42
CA ALA A 448 0.12 18.84 -19.28
C ALA A 448 -1.01 19.83 -19.57
N TYR A 449 -1.88 20.05 -18.58
CA TYR A 449 -3.13 20.83 -18.65
C TYR A 449 -4.30 20.15 -19.37
N ASP A 450 -5.52 20.26 -18.79
CA ASP A 450 -6.81 19.74 -19.28
C ASP A 450 -6.88 19.68 -20.81
N ASP A 451 -6.58 18.49 -21.31
CA ASP A 451 -6.58 18.18 -22.73
C ASP A 451 -7.86 17.41 -23.14
N GLY A 452 -8.76 17.20 -22.17
CA GLY A 452 -10.01 16.48 -22.31
C GLY A 452 -9.87 14.98 -22.54
N LEU A 453 -8.68 14.42 -22.32
CA LEU A 453 -8.49 12.99 -22.15
C LEU A 453 -8.91 12.58 -20.74
N LYS A 454 -8.91 11.26 -20.50
CA LYS A 454 -9.16 10.72 -19.17
C LYS A 454 -7.85 10.09 -18.75
N GLU A 455 -7.22 10.56 -17.71
CA GLU A 455 -5.87 10.14 -17.31
C GLU A 455 -5.84 9.73 -15.84
N VAL A 456 -5.14 8.64 -15.58
CA VAL A 456 -4.98 8.10 -14.23
C VAL A 456 -3.53 7.72 -13.99
N GLY A 457 -3.06 8.04 -12.79
CA GLY A 457 -1.76 7.64 -12.27
C GLY A 457 -1.88 6.96 -10.92
N ILE A 458 -0.96 6.05 -10.62
CA ILE A 458 -0.83 5.48 -9.28
C ILE A 458 0.62 5.50 -8.81
N GLU A 459 0.82 5.77 -7.52
CA GLU A 459 2.09 5.47 -6.85
C GLU A 459 1.86 4.79 -5.52
N TRP A 460 2.80 3.94 -5.10
CA TRP A 460 2.61 3.16 -3.89
C TRP A 460 3.89 2.60 -3.30
N VAL A 461 3.85 2.34 -2.00
CA VAL A 461 4.90 1.63 -1.26
C VAL A 461 4.25 0.48 -0.49
N GLY A 462 4.73 -0.73 -0.74
CA GLY A 462 4.15 -1.96 -0.21
C GLY A 462 5.13 -2.71 0.66
N MET A 463 5.70 -3.78 0.11
CA MET A 463 6.59 -4.67 0.87
C MET A 463 7.97 -4.05 1.08
N SER A 464 8.38 -3.06 0.27
CA SER A 464 9.69 -2.42 0.41
C SER A 464 9.83 -1.56 1.66
N HIS A 465 8.72 -1.27 2.36
CA HIS A 465 8.73 -0.58 3.65
C HIS A 465 9.28 -1.50 4.76
N HIS A 466 10.61 -1.69 4.78
CA HIS A 466 11.31 -2.82 5.40
C HIS A 466 10.84 -3.26 6.79
N ASN A 467 10.62 -2.33 7.73
CA ASN A 467 10.26 -2.69 9.10
C ASN A 467 8.76 -2.97 9.26
N LYS A 468 7.93 -2.49 8.32
CA LYS A 468 6.47 -2.37 8.43
C LYS A 468 5.82 -2.49 7.04
N PRO A 469 6.00 -3.62 6.36
CA PRO A 469 5.50 -3.80 5.01
C PRO A 469 3.97 -3.71 4.98
N LEU A 470 3.44 -3.23 3.86
CA LEU A 470 2.02 -3.20 3.55
C LEU A 470 1.75 -4.21 2.42
N TRP A 471 1.42 -5.45 2.81
CA TRP A 471 1.36 -6.61 1.91
C TRP A 471 0.29 -6.52 0.82
N ASN A 472 -0.77 -5.77 1.05
CA ASN A 472 -1.92 -5.68 0.15
C ASN A 472 -1.86 -4.48 -0.79
N THR A 473 -0.89 -3.58 -0.62
CA THR A 473 -0.82 -2.30 -1.34
C THR A 473 -0.85 -2.48 -2.86
N GLU A 474 0.05 -3.31 -3.42
CA GLU A 474 0.11 -3.58 -4.87
C GLU A 474 -1.25 -4.03 -5.40
N THR A 475 -1.89 -4.98 -4.72
CA THR A 475 -3.17 -5.56 -5.16
C THR A 475 -4.29 -4.52 -5.14
N ASN A 476 -4.34 -3.70 -4.08
CA ASN A 476 -5.33 -2.65 -3.90
C ASN A 476 -5.27 -1.60 -5.00
N ILE A 477 -4.07 -1.04 -5.19
CA ILE A 477 -3.87 0.13 -6.03
C ILE A 477 -3.82 -0.22 -7.52
N GLU A 478 -3.21 -1.36 -7.88
CA GLU A 478 -3.30 -1.86 -9.25
C GLU A 478 -4.73 -2.29 -9.57
N GLY A 479 -5.49 -2.76 -8.58
CA GLY A 479 -6.92 -3.03 -8.72
C GLY A 479 -7.70 -1.78 -9.16
N PHE A 480 -7.46 -0.64 -8.51
CA PHE A 480 -7.99 0.66 -8.94
C PHE A 480 -7.55 1.02 -10.37
N TYR A 481 -6.23 1.00 -10.62
CA TYR A 481 -5.63 1.43 -11.88
C TYR A 481 -6.13 0.61 -13.06
N ASN A 482 -6.14 -0.71 -12.92
CA ASN A 482 -6.61 -1.64 -13.95
C ASN A 482 -8.11 -1.52 -14.20
N TRP A 483 -8.91 -1.25 -13.16
CA TRP A 483 -10.34 -1.02 -13.33
C TRP A 483 -10.61 0.28 -14.10
N MET A 484 -9.95 1.38 -13.70
CA MET A 484 -10.07 2.68 -14.37
C MET A 484 -9.64 2.59 -15.84
N GLY A 485 -8.57 1.86 -16.15
CA GLY A 485 -8.14 1.62 -17.53
C GLY A 485 -9.13 0.75 -18.32
N ALA A 486 -9.47 -0.44 -17.80
CA ALA A 486 -10.23 -1.43 -18.54
C ALA A 486 -11.73 -1.08 -18.68
N TYR A 487 -12.34 -0.50 -17.65
CA TYR A 487 -13.77 -0.17 -17.60
C TYR A 487 -14.04 1.33 -17.61
N GLY A 488 -13.24 2.10 -16.85
CA GLY A 488 -13.35 3.57 -16.82
C GLY A 488 -13.03 4.25 -18.16
N GLY A 489 -12.21 3.58 -18.98
CA GLY A 489 -11.69 4.10 -20.24
C GLY A 489 -10.65 5.19 -20.05
N TYR A 490 -9.98 5.20 -18.89
CA TYR A 490 -8.87 6.10 -18.60
C TYR A 490 -7.58 5.61 -19.28
N SER A 491 -6.76 6.55 -19.72
CA SER A 491 -5.38 6.33 -20.08
C SER A 491 -4.58 6.10 -18.81
N GLN A 492 -3.89 4.97 -18.78
CA GLN A 492 -3.04 4.53 -17.68
C GLN A 492 -1.65 5.12 -17.90
N GLU A 493 -1.39 6.30 -17.31
CA GLU A 493 -0.20 7.10 -17.59
C GLU A 493 1.04 6.64 -16.80
N PHE A 494 0.90 6.37 -15.50
CA PHE A 494 2.00 5.89 -14.67
C PHE A 494 1.56 4.96 -13.54
N ASN A 495 2.45 4.02 -13.22
CA ASN A 495 2.37 3.14 -12.06
C ASN A 495 3.77 3.04 -11.44
N TRP A 496 4.00 3.80 -10.37
CA TRP A 496 5.26 3.81 -9.64
C TRP A 496 5.12 3.07 -8.31
N GLY A 497 5.70 1.88 -8.23
CA GLY A 497 5.70 1.07 -7.02
C GLY A 497 7.04 1.08 -6.29
N GLU A 498 6.99 0.84 -4.99
CA GLU A 498 8.14 0.52 -4.14
C GLU A 498 9.27 1.56 -4.25
N TYR A 499 10.45 1.17 -4.72
CA TYR A 499 11.61 2.07 -4.85
C TYR A 499 11.49 3.10 -5.99
N SER A 500 10.44 3.00 -6.81
CA SER A 500 10.20 3.90 -7.93
C SER A 500 9.11 4.94 -7.69
N ALA A 501 8.34 4.81 -6.60
CA ALA A 501 7.43 5.85 -6.12
C ALA A 501 8.24 6.97 -5.48
N TRP A 502 8.10 8.22 -5.90
CA TRP A 502 8.93 9.33 -5.43
C TRP A 502 8.06 10.51 -4.97
N GLU A 503 8.34 11.02 -3.78
CA GLU A 503 7.74 12.23 -3.23
C GLU A 503 7.94 13.46 -4.14
N GLU A 504 9.04 13.51 -4.90
CA GLU A 504 9.31 14.56 -5.89
C GLU A 504 8.19 14.69 -6.94
N ASP A 505 7.50 13.60 -7.28
CA ASP A 505 6.47 13.59 -8.31
C ASP A 505 5.16 14.26 -7.85
N PHE A 506 5.02 14.54 -6.54
CA PHE A 506 3.88 15.25 -5.94
C PHE A 506 4.20 16.69 -5.56
N LYS A 507 5.48 17.00 -5.34
CA LYS A 507 5.93 18.31 -4.89
C LYS A 507 5.80 19.33 -6.03
N ASP A 508 5.44 20.56 -5.66
CA ASP A 508 5.52 21.70 -6.58
C ASP A 508 6.98 22.04 -6.91
N ALA A 509 7.20 22.54 -8.11
CA ALA A 509 8.52 22.96 -8.59
C ALA A 509 9.18 24.03 -7.68
N ALA A 510 8.40 24.80 -6.91
CA ALA A 510 8.96 25.71 -5.90
C ALA A 510 9.61 24.99 -4.71
N PHE A 511 9.33 23.71 -4.53
CA PHE A 511 9.84 22.81 -3.49
C PHE A 511 10.70 21.68 -4.08
N SER A 512 11.37 21.95 -5.21
CA SER A 512 12.21 20.99 -5.94
C SER A 512 11.44 19.84 -6.60
N GLY A 513 10.12 19.91 -6.65
CA GLY A 513 9.30 18.86 -7.21
C GLY A 513 9.10 18.93 -8.71
N THR A 514 8.33 17.95 -9.19
CA THR A 514 8.02 17.73 -10.61
C THR A 514 6.56 17.31 -10.81
N ASP A 515 5.66 17.76 -9.94
CA ASP A 515 4.22 17.53 -10.03
C ASP A 515 3.63 17.75 -11.43
N THR A 516 3.99 18.84 -12.11
CA THR A 516 3.56 19.13 -13.48
C THR A 516 4.01 18.11 -14.54
N GLU A 517 4.96 17.24 -14.22
CA GLU A 517 5.38 16.11 -15.08
C GLU A 517 4.59 14.83 -14.77
N TRP A 518 3.98 14.70 -13.58
CA TRP A 518 3.39 13.46 -13.08
C TRP A 518 2.01 13.68 -12.45
N VAL A 519 1.97 14.08 -11.17
CA VAL A 519 0.73 14.11 -10.38
C VAL A 519 -0.23 15.18 -10.87
N ASP A 520 0.24 16.36 -11.27
CA ASP A 520 -0.56 17.44 -11.86
C ASP A 520 -0.67 17.33 -13.40
N ALA A 521 -0.37 16.16 -13.97
CA ALA A 521 -0.48 15.87 -15.40
C ALA A 521 -1.58 14.85 -15.74
N VAL A 522 -2.43 14.48 -14.77
CA VAL A 522 -3.51 13.50 -14.94
C VAL A 522 -4.74 13.91 -14.13
N ASP A 523 -5.95 13.52 -14.53
CA ASP A 523 -7.18 13.84 -13.78
C ASP A 523 -7.22 13.23 -12.37
N PHE A 524 -6.64 12.02 -12.22
CA PHE A 524 -6.84 11.20 -11.04
C PHE A 524 -5.56 10.50 -10.59
N VAL A 525 -5.17 10.73 -9.34
CA VAL A 525 -4.08 10.00 -8.69
C VAL A 525 -4.61 9.19 -7.51
N TYR A 526 -4.26 7.91 -7.46
CA TYR A 526 -4.41 7.10 -6.25
C TYR A 526 -3.01 6.82 -5.70
N TYR A 527 -2.83 7.09 -4.41
CA TYR A 527 -1.59 6.83 -3.70
C TYR A 527 -1.84 5.97 -2.45
N GLN A 528 -0.94 5.03 -2.14
CA GLN A 528 -1.02 4.22 -0.92
C GLN A 528 0.35 3.97 -0.29
N ASP A 529 0.47 4.34 1.00
CA ASP A 529 1.55 3.97 1.93
C ASP A 529 1.10 4.29 3.37
N HIS A 530 2.01 4.26 4.34
CA HIS A 530 1.83 4.88 5.65
C HIS A 530 1.71 6.41 5.56
N GLY A 531 1.22 6.99 6.64
CA GLY A 531 1.09 8.44 6.74
C GLY A 531 0.85 8.93 8.15
N GLY A 532 0.68 10.23 8.26
CA GLY A 532 0.27 10.90 9.47
C GLY A 532 -0.42 12.21 9.13
N PRO A 533 -0.81 13.01 10.14
CA PRO A 533 -1.46 14.29 9.90
C PRO A 533 -0.68 15.14 8.89
N ASP A 534 0.65 15.20 8.97
CA ASP A 534 1.41 16.14 8.16
C ASP A 534 1.74 15.64 6.72
N GLY A 535 1.43 14.38 6.36
CA GLY A 535 1.84 13.86 5.05
C GLY A 535 1.80 12.33 4.90
N VAL A 536 2.53 11.83 3.89
CA VAL A 536 2.69 10.40 3.58
C VAL A 536 4.16 10.01 3.37
N SER A 537 4.54 8.77 3.70
CA SER A 537 5.93 8.30 3.68
C SER A 537 6.39 7.79 2.31
N PHE A 538 7.68 7.61 2.09
CA PHE A 538 8.21 6.92 0.91
C PHE A 538 9.39 6.03 1.31
N THR A 539 9.50 4.84 0.69
CA THR A 539 10.70 4.01 0.84
C THR A 539 11.89 4.61 0.08
N SER A 540 11.66 5.23 -1.07
CA SER A 540 12.74 5.92 -1.78
C SER A 540 13.16 7.15 -0.98
N ASN A 541 14.44 7.23 -0.61
CA ASN A 541 15.03 8.48 -0.14
C ASN A 541 15.56 9.26 -1.35
N HIS A 542 14.66 9.66 -2.27
CA HIS A 542 15.08 10.27 -3.54
C HIS A 542 15.52 11.72 -3.35
N ASP A 543 14.61 12.57 -2.90
CA ASP A 543 14.86 13.90 -2.32
C ASP A 543 14.70 13.81 -0.79
N ASP A 544 13.56 13.26 -0.33
CA ASP A 544 13.23 12.99 1.08
C ASP A 544 12.59 11.60 1.26
N LYS A 545 12.30 11.19 2.50
CA LYS A 545 11.52 9.96 2.80
C LYS A 545 10.03 10.20 3.05
N GLY A 546 9.55 11.40 2.74
CA GLY A 546 8.18 11.79 3.04
C GLY A 546 7.73 12.99 2.24
N LEU A 547 6.43 13.10 2.07
CA LEU A 547 5.75 14.18 1.39
C LEU A 547 4.89 14.96 2.39
N GLU A 548 5.30 16.18 2.70
CA GLU A 548 4.51 17.09 3.52
C GLU A 548 3.42 17.81 2.71
N TYR A 549 2.27 18.07 3.34
CA TYR A 549 1.19 18.90 2.74
C TYR A 549 1.69 20.28 2.27
N SER A 550 2.72 20.82 2.93
CA SER A 550 3.22 22.19 2.73
C SER A 550 3.90 22.38 1.36
N ALA A 551 4.37 21.28 0.78
CA ALA A 551 5.09 21.24 -0.50
C ALA A 551 4.17 21.04 -1.72
N LEU A 552 2.86 20.86 -1.52
CA LEU A 552 1.90 20.53 -2.58
C LEU A 552 1.22 21.76 -3.21
N ARG A 553 0.95 21.74 -4.52
CA ARG A 553 0.10 22.72 -5.24
C ARG A 553 -0.93 22.04 -6.15
N LEU A 554 -1.65 21.08 -5.57
CA LEU A 554 -2.61 20.21 -6.24
C LEU A 554 -3.60 20.95 -7.15
N GLY A 555 -3.61 20.50 -8.41
CA GLY A 555 -4.50 20.95 -9.49
C GLY A 555 -4.17 22.33 -10.04
N ASP A 556 -2.94 22.83 -9.89
CA ASP A 556 -2.47 23.95 -10.72
C ASP A 556 -2.03 23.52 -12.15
N GLY A 557 -2.12 22.20 -12.42
CA GLY A 557 -2.11 21.56 -13.72
C GLY A 557 -3.47 20.94 -14.07
N ASP A 558 -3.52 19.61 -14.17
CA ASP A 558 -4.67 18.80 -14.64
C ASP A 558 -5.33 17.93 -13.55
N LEU A 559 -4.76 17.92 -12.34
CA LEU A 559 -5.25 17.05 -11.27
C LEU A 559 -6.59 17.53 -10.70
N ASP A 560 -7.62 16.71 -10.91
CA ASP A 560 -8.94 16.92 -10.33
C ASP A 560 -9.11 16.20 -9.00
N THR A 561 -8.55 14.99 -8.86
CA THR A 561 -8.77 14.18 -7.66
C THR A 561 -7.54 13.39 -7.23
N ILE A 562 -7.24 13.44 -5.94
CA ILE A 562 -6.19 12.61 -5.34
C ILE A 562 -6.69 11.84 -4.13
N VAL A 563 -6.31 10.56 -4.07
CA VAL A 563 -6.50 9.71 -2.90
C VAL A 563 -5.15 9.50 -2.22
N PHE A 564 -5.07 9.84 -0.93
CA PHE A 564 -4.02 9.36 -0.04
C PHE A 564 -4.61 8.25 0.83
N ASP A 565 -4.50 7.00 0.36
CA ASP A 565 -4.91 5.80 1.09
C ASP A 565 -3.87 5.46 2.16
N ALA A 566 -3.81 6.30 3.19
CA ALA A 566 -2.80 6.28 4.24
C ALA A 566 -3.42 6.68 5.58
N CYS A 567 -2.73 6.34 6.65
CA CYS A 567 -3.18 6.62 8.01
C CYS A 567 -3.14 8.12 8.33
N SER A 568 -4.30 8.73 8.56
CA SER A 568 -4.44 10.09 9.13
C SER A 568 -3.98 11.34 8.33
N PRO A 569 -3.71 11.38 7.00
CA PRO A 569 -3.39 12.65 6.32
C PRO A 569 -4.42 13.77 6.58
N LEU A 570 -5.70 13.42 6.60
CA LEU A 570 -6.81 14.33 6.84
C LEU A 570 -7.31 14.29 8.30
N ALA A 571 -6.46 13.96 9.27
CA ALA A 571 -6.78 14.10 10.69
C ALA A 571 -7.21 15.54 11.01
N TRP A 572 -8.12 15.70 11.97
CA TRP A 572 -8.66 17.02 12.33
C TRP A 572 -7.55 18.03 12.70
N GLU A 573 -6.54 17.58 13.44
CA GLU A 573 -5.47 18.41 13.99
C GLU A 573 -4.17 17.59 14.05
N ASN A 574 -3.02 18.23 13.87
CA ASN A 574 -1.70 17.62 14.10
C ASN A 574 -1.19 17.88 15.53
N ASP A 575 0.00 17.39 15.86
CA ASP A 575 0.61 17.57 17.19
C ASP A 575 0.96 19.03 17.53
N ASN A 576 1.08 19.89 16.52
CA ASN A 576 1.35 21.32 16.69
C ASN A 576 0.07 22.15 16.96
N GLY A 577 -1.09 21.52 16.82
CA GLY A 577 -2.39 22.13 16.99
C GLY A 577 -2.94 22.83 15.73
N ASP A 578 -2.36 22.55 14.57
CA ASP A 578 -2.85 23.05 13.28
C ASP A 578 -3.97 22.15 12.77
N ASP A 579 -5.13 22.74 12.54
CA ASP A 579 -6.29 22.01 12.03
C ASP A 579 -6.15 21.65 10.53
N VAL A 580 -7.00 20.75 10.05
CA VAL A 580 -7.02 20.29 8.66
C VAL A 580 -7.13 21.44 7.65
N PHE A 581 -7.80 22.54 7.99
CA PHE A 581 -7.92 23.70 7.12
C PHE A 581 -6.61 24.47 7.04
N GLN A 582 -5.93 24.67 8.18
CA GLN A 582 -4.62 25.32 8.19
C GLN A 582 -3.59 24.55 7.38
N ARG A 583 -3.64 23.21 7.43
CA ARG A 583 -2.69 22.32 6.78
C ARG A 583 -2.97 22.18 5.29
N TRP A 584 -4.17 21.75 4.90
CA TRP A 584 -4.44 21.36 3.52
C TRP A 584 -4.98 22.48 2.63
N ALA A 585 -5.67 23.50 3.17
CA ALA A 585 -6.27 24.57 2.34
C ALA A 585 -5.26 25.28 1.40
N PRO A 586 -4.00 25.56 1.80
CA PRO A 586 -3.00 26.14 0.92
C PRO A 586 -2.61 25.27 -0.28
N SER A 587 -2.79 23.95 -0.18
CA SER A 587 -2.42 22.99 -1.22
C SER A 587 -3.44 22.94 -2.36
N LEU A 588 -4.69 23.41 -2.16
CA LEU A 588 -5.75 23.39 -3.18
C LEU A 588 -5.58 24.57 -4.16
N GLN A 589 -4.99 24.30 -5.33
CA GLN A 589 -4.75 25.31 -6.37
C GLN A 589 -5.61 25.14 -7.64
N GLY A 590 -6.39 24.07 -7.69
CA GLY A 590 -7.41 23.82 -8.70
C GLY A 590 -8.02 22.43 -8.56
N ILE A 591 -7.44 21.57 -7.72
CA ILE A 591 -7.97 20.25 -7.42
C ILE A 591 -9.41 20.29 -6.89
N HIS A 592 -10.23 19.35 -7.32
CA HIS A 592 -11.62 19.22 -6.92
C HIS A 592 -11.72 18.57 -5.54
N GLN A 593 -11.00 17.47 -5.30
CA GLN A 593 -11.13 16.69 -4.07
C GLN A 593 -9.82 16.03 -3.62
N VAL A 594 -9.55 16.11 -2.31
CA VAL A 594 -8.54 15.28 -1.62
C VAL A 594 -9.29 14.28 -0.76
N LEU A 595 -9.04 12.99 -0.98
CA LEU A 595 -9.67 11.89 -0.25
C LEU A 595 -8.62 11.15 0.57
N SER A 596 -8.94 10.86 1.83
CA SER A 596 -8.03 10.15 2.74
C SER A 596 -8.77 9.69 4.00
N PHE A 597 -8.04 9.46 5.08
CA PHE A 597 -8.56 9.14 6.40
C PHE A 597 -8.28 10.24 7.41
N GLY A 598 -9.24 10.44 8.32
CA GLY A 598 -9.11 11.27 9.52
C GLY A 598 -8.52 10.52 10.72
N THR A 599 -8.35 9.21 10.60
CA THR A 599 -7.74 8.29 11.57
C THR A 599 -6.76 7.36 10.83
N THR A 600 -6.17 6.42 11.56
CA THR A 600 -5.53 5.24 10.95
C THR A 600 -6.49 4.46 10.04
N SER A 601 -5.93 3.72 9.10
CA SER A 601 -6.61 2.90 8.10
C SER A 601 -6.00 1.51 8.00
N GLN A 602 -6.78 0.54 7.54
CA GLN A 602 -6.33 -0.82 7.23
C GLN A 602 -5.68 -0.87 5.84
N ASN A 603 -4.76 -1.83 5.67
CA ASN A 603 -4.17 -2.18 4.38
C ASN A 603 -5.08 -3.18 3.64
N SER A 604 -6.26 -2.73 3.21
CA SER A 604 -7.18 -3.54 2.40
C SER A 604 -6.63 -3.76 0.99
N ALA A 605 -6.79 -4.97 0.46
CA ALA A 605 -6.45 -5.39 -0.89
C ALA A 605 -7.49 -5.01 -1.94
N VAL A 606 -8.68 -4.55 -1.53
CA VAL A 606 -9.83 -4.39 -2.44
C VAL A 606 -10.44 -2.99 -2.45
N ARG A 607 -10.06 -2.09 -1.53
CA ARG A 607 -10.60 -0.72 -1.43
C ARG A 607 -10.53 0.06 -2.74
N GLY A 608 -9.38 0.10 -3.38
CA GLY A 608 -9.15 0.79 -4.65
C GLY A 608 -10.01 0.22 -5.78
N THR A 609 -10.13 -1.10 -5.87
CA THR A 609 -11.03 -1.75 -6.86
C THR A 609 -12.49 -1.39 -6.60
N LYS A 610 -12.94 -1.48 -5.34
CA LYS A 610 -14.31 -1.11 -4.92
C LYS A 610 -14.59 0.36 -5.19
N PHE A 611 -13.65 1.23 -4.88
CA PHE A 611 -13.74 2.66 -5.13
C PHE A 611 -13.93 2.96 -6.63
N ALA A 612 -13.06 2.40 -7.49
CA ALA A 612 -13.19 2.54 -8.93
C ALA A 612 -14.53 1.98 -9.45
N LEU A 613 -14.94 0.80 -8.96
CA LEU A 613 -16.23 0.18 -9.28
C LEU A 613 -17.41 1.10 -8.95
N TYR A 614 -17.46 1.71 -7.76
CA TYR A 614 -18.58 2.57 -7.37
C TYR A 614 -18.58 3.91 -8.09
N MET A 615 -17.41 4.43 -8.47
CA MET A 615 -17.33 5.64 -9.29
C MET A 615 -17.83 5.39 -10.72
N THR A 616 -17.49 4.25 -11.32
CA THR A 616 -17.84 3.97 -12.73
C THR A 616 -19.14 3.20 -12.90
N GLY A 617 -19.63 2.55 -11.85
CA GLY A 617 -20.65 1.52 -11.94
C GLY A 617 -20.16 0.27 -12.70
N PHE A 618 -21.03 -0.73 -12.80
CA PHE A 618 -20.82 -1.93 -13.62
C PHE A 618 -22.13 -2.68 -13.88
N SER A 619 -22.45 -2.90 -15.16
CA SER A 619 -23.68 -3.59 -15.58
C SER A 619 -24.95 -2.92 -15.02
N ILE A 620 -25.50 -3.46 -13.93
CA ILE A 620 -26.68 -2.94 -13.23
C ILE A 620 -26.33 -2.02 -12.05
N LEU A 621 -25.08 -2.03 -11.58
CA LEU A 621 -24.59 -1.11 -10.55
C LEU A 621 -24.44 0.29 -11.16
N GLN A 622 -25.09 1.28 -10.56
CA GLN A 622 -25.04 2.66 -11.03
C GLN A 622 -23.78 3.36 -10.53
N PRO A 623 -23.16 4.23 -11.35
CA PRO A 623 -22.09 5.09 -10.88
C PRO A 623 -22.61 6.07 -9.83
N THR A 624 -21.74 6.43 -8.89
CA THR A 624 -22.00 7.41 -7.84
C THR A 624 -20.99 8.56 -7.91
N THR A 625 -21.22 9.63 -7.14
CA THR A 625 -20.21 10.69 -6.98
C THR A 625 -18.94 10.11 -6.37
N ILE A 626 -17.79 10.75 -6.63
CA ILE A 626 -16.48 10.35 -6.09
C ILE A 626 -16.55 10.27 -4.55
N VAL A 627 -17.19 11.24 -3.91
CA VAL A 627 -17.39 11.26 -2.45
C VAL A 627 -18.20 10.06 -1.95
N ASN A 628 -19.30 9.73 -2.63
CA ASN A 628 -20.13 8.57 -2.25
C ASN A 628 -19.38 7.25 -2.47
N ALA A 629 -18.64 7.15 -3.58
CA ALA A 629 -17.83 5.98 -3.88
C ALA A 629 -16.73 5.76 -2.83
N TRP A 630 -16.05 6.83 -2.39
CA TRP A 630 -15.00 6.76 -1.38
C TRP A 630 -15.54 6.34 -0.02
N PHE A 631 -16.59 7.01 0.47
CA PHE A 631 -17.18 6.66 1.76
C PHE A 631 -17.76 5.25 1.75
N ARG A 632 -18.35 4.80 0.64
CA ARG A 632 -18.80 3.41 0.52
C ARG A 632 -17.64 2.43 0.53
N ALA A 633 -16.60 2.65 -0.27
CA ALA A 633 -15.43 1.77 -0.30
C ALA A 633 -14.77 1.67 1.07
N CYS A 634 -14.63 2.78 1.80
CA CYS A 634 -14.10 2.78 3.16
C CYS A 634 -15.03 2.08 4.14
N ALA A 635 -16.34 2.37 4.13
CA ALA A 635 -17.30 1.68 4.99
C ALA A 635 -17.27 0.16 4.77
N GLU A 636 -17.02 -0.27 3.53
CA GLU A 636 -16.93 -1.67 3.24
C GLU A 636 -15.60 -2.34 3.63
N THR A 637 -14.52 -1.57 3.82
CA THR A 637 -13.14 -2.08 3.96
C THR A 637 -12.44 -1.65 5.24
N GLU A 638 -13.15 -1.05 6.18
CA GLU A 638 -12.63 -0.54 7.43
C GLU A 638 -13.55 -0.89 8.60
N GLY A 639 -12.98 -0.89 9.80
CA GLY A 639 -13.74 -1.01 11.04
C GLY A 639 -14.47 0.27 11.41
N SER A 640 -15.58 0.14 12.13
CA SER A 640 -16.46 1.27 12.48
C SER A 640 -15.88 2.34 13.42
N ASP A 641 -14.66 2.12 13.91
CA ASP A 641 -13.85 3.06 14.68
C ASP A 641 -12.94 3.95 13.81
N ARG A 642 -12.91 3.71 12.48
CA ARG A 642 -12.14 4.49 11.52
C ARG A 642 -12.98 5.59 10.88
N LEU A 643 -12.32 6.66 10.46
CA LEU A 643 -12.93 7.82 9.81
C LEU A 643 -12.37 8.01 8.41
N ALA A 644 -13.18 7.73 7.39
CA ALA A 644 -12.92 8.20 6.04
C ALA A 644 -13.16 9.72 5.96
N ALA A 645 -12.36 10.41 5.16
CA ALA A 645 -12.38 11.86 5.05
C ALA A 645 -12.32 12.34 3.59
N VAL A 646 -13.01 13.45 3.31
CA VAL A 646 -12.92 14.21 2.06
C VAL A 646 -12.72 15.68 2.40
N PHE A 647 -11.76 16.30 1.71
CA PHE A 647 -11.43 17.72 1.84
C PHE A 647 -11.47 18.41 0.47
N TYR A 648 -12.20 19.51 0.36
CA TYR A 648 -12.32 20.27 -0.89
C TYR A 648 -12.69 21.74 -0.67
N ALA A 649 -12.57 22.56 -1.71
CA ALA A 649 -13.07 23.94 -1.73
C ALA A 649 -14.42 24.02 -2.44
N THR A 650 -15.47 24.47 -1.76
CA THR A 650 -16.82 24.55 -2.34
C THR A 650 -16.99 25.85 -3.14
N LYS A 651 -17.45 25.71 -4.37
CA LYS A 651 -17.80 26.83 -5.26
C LYS A 651 -19.14 27.46 -4.91
N SER A 652 -19.87 26.83 -4.00
CA SER A 652 -21.18 27.27 -3.55
C SER A 652 -21.05 28.39 -2.51
N PRO A 653 -21.80 29.50 -2.65
CA PRO A 653 -21.82 30.56 -1.64
C PRO A 653 -22.33 30.10 -0.27
N ASP A 654 -23.21 29.10 -0.26
CA ASP A 654 -23.69 28.42 0.94
C ASP A 654 -23.18 26.97 0.96
N PRO A 655 -22.23 26.62 1.85
CA PRO A 655 -21.66 25.27 1.93
C PRO A 655 -22.70 24.19 2.31
N ASN A 656 -23.83 24.60 2.89
CA ASN A 656 -24.91 23.68 3.28
C ASN A 656 -25.97 23.51 2.19
N ASN A 657 -25.82 24.13 1.02
CA ASN A 657 -26.74 23.98 -0.08
C ASN A 657 -25.97 24.10 -1.40
N PRO A 658 -25.15 23.09 -1.73
CA PRO A 658 -24.27 23.15 -2.88
C PRO A 658 -25.09 23.26 -4.18
N GLN A 659 -24.60 24.09 -5.10
CA GLN A 659 -25.11 24.15 -6.47
C GLN A 659 -24.55 22.96 -7.28
N LEU A 660 -25.12 22.70 -8.46
CA LEU A 660 -24.64 21.61 -9.33
C LEU A 660 -23.13 21.73 -9.64
N ASP A 661 -22.68 22.94 -9.99
CA ASP A 661 -21.27 23.26 -10.25
C ASP A 661 -20.49 23.44 -8.93
N ASP A 662 -20.23 22.30 -8.27
CA ASP A 662 -19.54 22.20 -7.00
C ASP A 662 -18.85 20.82 -6.87
N PRO A 663 -17.62 20.73 -6.34
CA PRO A 663 -16.89 19.47 -6.29
C PRO A 663 -17.64 18.32 -5.62
N ILE A 664 -18.51 18.57 -4.64
CA ILE A 664 -19.30 17.51 -3.98
C ILE A 664 -20.18 16.69 -4.92
N ASN A 665 -20.51 17.23 -6.10
CA ASN A 665 -21.35 16.57 -7.10
C ASN A 665 -20.54 15.83 -8.19
N ASP A 666 -19.22 15.86 -8.10
CA ASP A 666 -18.36 15.29 -9.13
C ASP A 666 -18.46 13.77 -9.17
N HIS A 667 -18.56 13.26 -10.39
CA HIS A 667 -18.36 11.87 -10.74
C HIS A 667 -17.01 11.73 -11.45
N ALA A 668 -16.52 10.51 -11.61
CA ALA A 668 -15.44 10.26 -12.56
C ALA A 668 -15.86 10.70 -13.98
N TYR A 669 -14.92 11.23 -14.76
CA TYR A 669 -15.18 11.71 -16.12
C TYR A 669 -15.91 10.66 -16.96
N GLY A 670 -17.01 11.08 -17.58
CA GLY A 670 -17.86 10.23 -18.41
C GLY A 670 -18.86 9.35 -17.65
N PHE A 671 -18.91 9.43 -16.31
CA PHE A 671 -19.84 8.67 -15.47
C PHE A 671 -20.87 9.54 -14.74
N GLY A 672 -20.78 10.86 -14.89
CA GLY A 672 -21.78 11.79 -14.38
C GLY A 672 -21.38 13.24 -14.64
N TYR A 673 -21.86 14.14 -13.80
CA TYR A 673 -21.47 15.55 -13.84
C TYR A 673 -20.05 15.70 -13.27
N VAL A 674 -19.25 16.58 -13.88
CA VAL A 674 -17.97 17.08 -13.35
C VAL A 674 -18.06 18.59 -13.35
N CYS A 675 -17.75 19.21 -12.22
CA CYS A 675 -17.75 20.64 -12.07
C CYS A 675 -16.56 21.27 -12.81
N SER A 676 -16.58 22.59 -12.96
CA SER A 676 -15.38 23.30 -13.43
C SER A 676 -14.41 23.58 -12.28
N ASP A 677 -13.14 23.75 -12.59
CA ASP A 677 -12.06 23.82 -11.61
C ASP A 677 -12.31 24.88 -10.51
N PRO A 678 -12.26 24.49 -9.23
CA PRO A 678 -12.26 25.41 -8.10
C PRO A 678 -10.89 26.10 -7.97
N THR A 679 -10.61 27.07 -8.82
CA THR A 679 -9.37 27.88 -8.72
C THR A 679 -9.42 28.88 -7.56
N PRO A 680 -8.27 29.23 -6.93
CA PRO A 680 -8.21 30.23 -5.88
C PRO A 680 -8.92 31.54 -6.24
N GLY A 681 -9.89 31.95 -5.41
CA GLY A 681 -10.74 33.13 -5.63
C GLY A 681 -12.07 32.84 -6.32
N SER A 682 -12.32 31.61 -6.79
CA SER A 682 -13.64 31.15 -7.27
C SER A 682 -14.54 30.63 -6.15
N PHE A 683 -13.98 30.35 -4.98
CA PHE A 683 -14.66 29.82 -3.79
C PHE A 683 -14.40 30.72 -2.56
N SER A 684 -15.14 30.49 -1.48
CA SER A 684 -14.93 31.18 -0.20
C SER A 684 -14.97 30.26 1.02
N TRP A 685 -15.24 28.97 0.80
CA TRP A 685 -15.43 27.99 1.86
C TRP A 685 -14.61 26.74 1.53
N TYR A 686 -13.99 26.19 2.56
CA TYR A 686 -13.41 24.85 2.54
C TYR A 686 -14.35 23.90 3.28
N MET A 687 -14.42 22.68 2.79
CA MET A 687 -15.29 21.63 3.28
C MET A 687 -14.44 20.46 3.76
N TYR A 688 -14.70 20.01 4.98
CA TYR A 688 -14.14 18.80 5.56
C TYR A 688 -15.29 17.89 5.96
N ILE A 689 -15.40 16.76 5.29
CA ILE A 689 -16.44 15.76 5.55
C ILE A 689 -15.76 14.51 6.09
N THR A 690 -16.19 14.03 7.25
CA THR A 690 -15.79 12.72 7.77
C THR A 690 -16.99 11.81 7.87
N SER A 691 -16.79 10.52 7.60
CA SER A 691 -17.77 9.49 7.86
C SER A 691 -17.09 8.36 8.62
N SER A 692 -17.72 7.93 9.72
CA SER A 692 -17.42 6.60 10.27
C SER A 692 -17.67 5.54 9.20
N CYS A 693 -16.79 4.55 9.19
CA CYS A 693 -16.88 3.39 8.31
C CYS A 693 -17.95 2.39 8.79
#